data_AF-A0A936JTP8-F1
#
_entry.id   AF-A0A936JTP8-F1
#
_cell.length_a   1.000
_cell.length_b   1.000
_cell.length_c   1.000
_cell.angle_alpha   90.00
_cell.angle_beta   90.00
_cell.angle_gamma   90.00
#
_symmetry.space_group_name_H-M   'P 1'
#
loop_
_entity.id
_entity.type
_entity.pdbx_description
1 polymer ?
#
loop_
_entity_poly.entity_id
_entity_poly.type
_entity_poly.pdbx_seq_one_letter_code
_entity_poly.pdbx_strand_id
1 'polypeptide(L)'
;MRSLGFASRASIFMLLAASVPACDGSEKQTSTGNSSGGTVLDPSDFIVVPRSCVYSCPAGTCPEHSGAYECPSIGAWNEIGHEDTCEVWDGKYPAALSGKCVATAPSGEALKYAGPDPSDPTLTIMPGGRRQRPFGQSWAFREADLYAGMTSNVLAISGTTFVATVDSGYGDHAIRLVDTAKMGQGDPVVSLVKYPKPNTLNWGMAFAAPDRVYVASADGKVIALTVDTVSGTILPSDTLAVALPPSTNSTGKPVGWYTSGVAVSPDGKRLAVSPVWEKNLLIYDVDPASPAYGSKLGEVVLPDNETFGVYFDPLDTMGERAYVSMWANREVVEVDLTTVTSPVIKRTFATGKDPQGIAFLDERWMVVADDLADTLSIVDRISGTVTGVPIETENSAHGHEPSMLAYDKQAKRLYVTLSGVGAIAAYAVDLTKAPPSLMAEGKLPTQWWPSGIVVLGDGTVAVSSLRGEGRGALDTPYSLDAGTHGDAYIGLHGGIQVFPKPSIADLSAGDNDVRLKTDVGSLPGYPKVDCPAGVMDFPVPPTNTAGPSPVIDHVFVIVRENKSYDAVFGDMPNTNAKAELTLKASSADMDSIWQNLRKLAKDFAFSDNYYTAAEISSVGHVWTTYGRSNDYTERIWAMAAYGRSARPGDVQNGGVVDVGRPEEGSMFDWLGTAGLTYDVLGEGVGVPTVYVDGHPPNDLKYPGGFLVDIGYPDIEKACYTAARLRVRCDLGQVVYMTLPNDHTLGLSPTKPDPETMCAVNDEATGLIVSAITKSPIWKRSLIIITEDDPAQGGDHVDAHRTVFVVVSPWVRRGYVSKTHIDVPSIHKLMAHVFGLPYPNVQVQNAGLPLDMFTSTPDYTPFEYMPRTWPAACGEAATKMEQKLTEQWNIEDVDQSPGLDQQVMRWMRGKQLTELPKEKGAEKSQDP
;
A
#
# COMPACT_ATOMS: atom_id res chain seq x y z
N MET A 1 17.15 -36.20 5.25
CA MET A 1 16.08 -36.84 6.06
C MET A 1 15.98 -36.10 7.40
N ARG A 2 14.75 -35.85 7.87
CA ARG A 2 14.26 -34.73 8.70
C ARG A 2 14.03 -33.48 7.84
N SER A 3 12.97 -33.32 7.05
CA SER A 3 11.51 -33.46 7.27
C SER A 3 10.95 -32.55 8.37
N LEU A 4 10.84 -31.26 8.08
CA LEU A 4 9.80 -30.40 8.64
C LEU A 4 8.77 -30.23 7.53
N GLY A 5 7.63 -30.91 7.70
CA GLY A 5 6.51 -30.82 6.79
C GLY A 5 5.84 -29.47 6.93
N PHE A 6 5.89 -28.67 5.86
CA PHE A 6 4.92 -27.63 5.62
C PHE A 6 3.58 -28.31 5.33
N ALA A 7 2.67 -28.26 6.31
CA ALA A 7 1.29 -28.69 6.14
C ALA A 7 0.38 -27.51 6.45
N SER A 8 -0.49 -27.20 5.48
CA SER A 8 -1.66 -26.32 5.54
C SER A 8 -1.40 -24.81 5.63
N ARG A 9 -1.17 -24.20 4.46
CA ARG A 9 -1.58 -22.82 4.16
C ARG A 9 -3.11 -22.76 4.18
N ALA A 10 -3.71 -22.22 5.23
CA ALA A 10 -5.08 -21.68 5.26
C ALA A 10 -5.34 -21.05 6.65
N SER A 11 -5.88 -19.82 6.65
CA SER A 11 -6.50 -19.15 7.80
C SER A 11 -5.56 -18.62 8.91
N ILE A 12 -4.91 -17.48 8.67
CA ILE A 12 -4.27 -16.66 9.75
C ILE A 12 -5.01 -15.31 9.98
N PHE A 13 -5.97 -14.92 9.15
CA PHE A 13 -6.83 -13.74 9.38
C PHE A 13 -8.26 -14.12 9.76
N MET A 14 -8.42 -14.89 10.84
CA MET A 14 -9.70 -15.01 11.55
C MET A 14 -9.44 -14.61 12.99
N LEU A 15 -9.78 -13.39 13.37
CA LEU A 15 -10.16 -13.00 14.75
C LEU A 15 -10.53 -11.51 14.80
N LEU A 16 -11.78 -11.19 14.49
CA LEU A 16 -12.43 -9.94 14.92
C LEU A 16 -13.69 -10.28 15.71
N ALA A 17 -13.48 -10.60 16.98
CA ALA A 17 -14.39 -10.40 18.11
C ALA A 17 -13.74 -10.99 19.37
N ALA A 18 -12.62 -10.42 19.81
CA ALA A 18 -12.19 -10.66 21.18
C ALA A 18 -13.15 -9.89 22.09
N SER A 19 -13.97 -10.61 22.84
CA SER A 19 -14.68 -10.04 23.98
C SER A 19 -13.66 -9.35 24.88
N VAL A 20 -13.76 -8.03 25.05
CA VAL A 20 -13.02 -7.31 26.09
C VAL A 20 -13.35 -8.04 27.40
N PRO A 21 -12.38 -8.65 28.10
CA PRO A 21 -12.67 -9.25 29.38
C PRO A 21 -13.26 -8.16 30.27
N ALA A 22 -14.44 -8.42 30.83
CA ALA A 22 -15.06 -7.48 31.76
C ALA A 22 -14.05 -7.13 32.86
N CYS A 23 -14.00 -5.86 33.24
CA CYS A 23 -13.22 -5.39 34.38
C CYS A 23 -13.82 -5.92 35.67
N ASP A 24 -13.70 -7.22 35.93
CA ASP A 24 -14.02 -7.80 37.22
C ASP A 24 -12.85 -7.50 38.15
N GLY A 25 -13.01 -6.40 38.88
CA GLY A 25 -12.12 -6.03 39.97
C GLY A 25 -12.14 -7.10 41.05
N SER A 26 -11.18 -8.03 41.03
CA SER A 26 -10.78 -8.80 42.21
C SER A 26 -9.39 -9.42 42.14
N GLU A 27 -8.39 -8.70 41.61
CA GLU A 27 -7.06 -8.74 42.23
C GLU A 27 -6.59 -7.30 42.45
N LYS A 28 -7.13 -6.68 43.50
CA LYS A 28 -6.29 -5.74 44.25
C LYS A 28 -5.08 -6.55 44.69
N GLN A 29 -3.93 -6.37 44.06
CA GLN A 29 -2.69 -6.47 44.81
C GLN A 29 -2.71 -5.32 45.82
N THR A 30 -3.37 -5.56 46.94
CA THR A 30 -3.24 -4.74 48.14
C THR A 30 -1.80 -4.84 48.60
N SER A 31 -0.95 -3.87 48.24
CA SER A 31 0.17 -3.48 49.09
C SER A 31 -0.37 -2.68 50.28
N THR A 32 -1.24 -3.30 51.08
CA THR A 32 -1.54 -2.77 52.42
C THR A 32 -0.35 -3.07 53.31
N GLY A 33 0.56 -2.11 53.43
CA GLY A 33 1.71 -2.16 54.30
C GLY A 33 2.17 -0.77 54.68
N ASN A 34 1.44 -0.14 55.61
CA ASN A 34 1.95 1.02 56.31
C ASN A 34 3.05 0.54 57.27
N SER A 35 4.30 0.51 56.81
CA SER A 35 5.48 0.46 57.68
C SER A 35 6.72 0.97 56.95
N SER A 36 7.35 1.97 57.54
CA SER A 36 8.76 2.33 57.36
C SER A 36 9.67 1.11 57.17
N GLY A 37 10.40 1.05 56.04
CA GLY A 37 11.46 0.08 55.78
C GLY A 37 11.29 -0.63 54.44
N GLY A 38 12.22 -0.38 53.51
CA GLY A 38 12.14 -0.75 52.11
C GLY A 38 12.06 -2.26 51.82
N THR A 39 11.18 -2.58 50.90
CA THR A 39 11.26 -3.75 50.02
C THR A 39 11.11 -3.23 48.60
N VAL A 40 12.15 -3.41 47.80
CA VAL A 40 12.15 -3.12 46.36
C VAL A 40 11.11 -4.05 45.73
N LEU A 41 10.11 -3.48 45.04
CA LEU A 41 9.13 -4.24 44.26
C LEU A 41 9.86 -4.96 43.11
N ASP A 42 9.45 -6.18 42.78
CA ASP A 42 10.08 -6.98 41.73
C ASP A 42 9.86 -6.28 40.36
N PRO A 43 10.89 -6.04 39.53
CA PRO A 43 10.74 -5.48 38.19
C PRO A 43 9.63 -6.18 37.37
N SER A 44 9.43 -7.48 37.55
CA SER A 44 8.39 -8.22 36.85
C SER A 44 6.95 -7.77 37.13
N ASP A 45 6.70 -7.18 38.29
CA ASP A 45 5.39 -6.60 38.64
C ASP A 45 5.06 -5.39 37.77
N PHE A 46 6.07 -4.70 37.23
CA PHE A 46 5.90 -3.52 36.38
C PHE A 46 5.77 -3.87 34.89
N ILE A 47 6.05 -5.12 34.52
CA ILE A 47 5.84 -5.64 33.16
C ILE A 47 4.37 -6.05 32.97
N VAL A 48 3.66 -6.37 34.06
CA VAL A 48 2.22 -6.62 34.02
C VAL A 48 1.49 -5.29 33.96
N VAL A 49 0.88 -5.03 32.80
CA VAL A 49 0.15 -3.79 32.57
C VAL A 49 -1.19 -3.82 33.32
N PRO A 50 -1.52 -2.79 34.13
CA PRO A 50 -2.84 -2.64 34.70
C PRO A 50 -3.91 -2.63 33.60
N ARG A 51 -5.02 -3.34 33.80
CA ARG A 51 -6.10 -3.35 32.80
C ARG A 51 -6.83 -2.01 32.79
N SER A 52 -6.84 -1.34 31.63
CA SER A 52 -7.61 -0.14 31.44
C SER A 52 -9.05 -0.48 31.09
N CYS A 53 -9.98 0.20 31.75
CA CYS A 53 -11.41 0.04 31.52
C CYS A 53 -11.98 1.02 30.49
N VAL A 54 -11.16 1.92 29.94
CA VAL A 54 -11.59 3.00 29.05
C VAL A 54 -12.32 2.52 27.78
N TYR A 55 -12.16 1.24 27.40
CA TYR A 55 -12.76 0.62 26.21
C TYR A 55 -13.97 -0.29 26.51
N SER A 56 -14.32 -0.47 27.78
CA SER A 56 -15.24 -1.55 28.19
C SER A 56 -16.73 -1.19 28.11
N CYS A 57 -17.08 0.05 27.75
CA CYS A 57 -18.45 0.60 27.77
C CYS A 57 -19.36 0.15 28.95
N PRO A 58 -18.91 0.00 30.22
CA PRO A 58 -19.78 -0.42 31.31
C PRO A 58 -20.39 0.80 31.99
N ALA A 59 -21.55 0.62 32.62
CA ALA A 59 -22.23 1.68 33.37
C ALA A 59 -21.40 2.17 34.59
N GLY A 60 -20.54 3.18 34.37
CA GLY A 60 -20.13 4.17 35.37
C GLY A 60 -19.22 3.74 36.53
N THR A 61 -18.54 2.59 36.48
CA THR A 61 -17.70 2.11 37.61
C THR A 61 -16.19 2.31 37.44
N CYS A 62 -15.73 2.79 36.28
CA CYS A 62 -14.30 2.97 35.98
C CYS A 62 -13.81 4.38 36.35
N PRO A 63 -12.88 4.54 37.32
CA PRO A 63 -12.30 5.85 37.66
C PRO A 63 -11.59 6.55 36.48
N GLU A 64 -11.02 5.76 35.56
CA GLU A 64 -10.29 6.23 34.37
C GLU A 64 -11.19 6.88 33.30
N HIS A 65 -12.52 6.76 33.40
CA HIS A 65 -13.43 7.47 32.48
C HIS A 65 -13.23 8.99 32.54
N SER A 66 -12.76 9.51 33.68
CA SER A 66 -12.54 10.93 33.95
C SER A 66 -11.11 11.30 34.39
N GLY A 67 -10.22 10.33 34.56
CA GLY A 67 -8.85 10.51 35.05
C GLY A 67 -7.81 9.79 34.18
N ALA A 68 -6.54 10.17 34.35
CA ALA A 68 -5.40 9.58 33.64
C ALA A 68 -5.26 8.08 33.92
N TYR A 69 -4.83 7.32 32.92
CA TYR A 69 -4.37 5.95 33.15
C TYR A 69 -3.03 5.98 33.93
N GLU A 70 -2.97 5.28 35.07
CA GLU A 70 -1.78 5.22 35.90
C GLU A 70 -0.86 4.09 35.45
N CYS A 71 0.04 4.39 34.51
CA CYS A 71 1.06 3.43 34.10
C CYS A 71 2.22 3.41 35.12
N PRO A 72 2.52 2.26 35.76
CA PRO A 72 3.55 2.22 36.79
C PRO A 72 4.98 2.33 36.22
N SER A 73 5.18 1.99 34.94
CA SER A 73 6.49 2.01 34.28
C SER A 73 6.97 3.40 33.86
N ILE A 74 6.15 4.45 34.01
CA ILE A 74 6.50 5.82 33.62
C ILE A 74 6.91 6.75 34.77
N GLY A 75 6.99 6.24 36.00
CA GLY A 75 7.44 6.98 37.19
C GLY A 75 8.86 7.54 37.09
N ALA A 76 9.37 8.20 38.14
CA ALA A 76 10.76 8.66 38.14
C ALA A 76 11.71 7.45 38.03
N TRP A 77 12.81 7.58 37.27
CA TRP A 77 13.73 6.45 37.01
C TRP A 77 14.21 5.77 38.30
N ASN A 78 14.61 6.54 39.30
CA ASN A 78 15.06 6.02 40.59
C ASN A 78 13.94 5.44 41.49
N GLU A 79 12.69 5.53 41.08
CA GLU A 79 11.51 5.04 41.82
C GLU A 79 10.92 3.76 41.21
N ILE A 80 11.38 3.36 40.01
CA ILE A 80 10.97 2.12 39.34
C ILE A 80 12.05 1.03 39.50
N GLY A 81 11.62 -0.23 39.58
CA GLY A 81 12.54 -1.36 39.56
C GLY A 81 13.15 -1.56 38.17
N HIS A 82 14.42 -1.96 38.11
CA HIS A 82 15.15 -2.23 36.87
C HIS A 82 15.81 -3.61 36.92
N GLU A 83 15.80 -4.33 35.81
CA GLU A 83 16.62 -5.53 35.62
C GLU A 83 18.12 -5.16 35.56
N ASP A 84 18.99 -6.08 35.96
CA ASP A 84 20.45 -5.88 36.00
C ASP A 84 21.07 -5.60 34.62
N THR A 85 20.34 -5.88 33.54
CA THR A 85 20.70 -5.58 32.15
C THR A 85 20.59 -4.10 31.80
N CYS A 86 19.86 -3.32 32.59
CA CYS A 86 19.66 -1.91 32.36
C CYS A 86 20.93 -1.07 32.57
N GLU A 87 21.07 0.00 31.79
CA GLU A 87 22.13 0.98 32.01
C GLU A 87 21.95 1.68 33.37
N VAL A 88 23.07 1.85 34.09
CA VAL A 88 23.08 2.64 35.32
C VAL A 88 22.92 4.12 34.95
N TRP A 89 21.81 4.72 35.38
CA TRP A 89 21.47 6.11 35.10
C TRP A 89 20.92 6.81 36.34
N ASP A 90 21.32 8.06 36.55
CA ASP A 90 20.96 8.88 37.72
C ASP A 90 19.73 9.77 37.48
N GLY A 91 19.04 9.56 36.34
CA GLY A 91 17.90 10.37 35.93
C GLY A 91 18.27 11.70 35.26
N LYS A 92 19.54 11.95 34.93
CA LYS A 92 20.00 13.23 34.35
C LYS A 92 20.77 13.04 33.05
N TYR A 93 20.61 13.99 32.14
CA TYR A 93 21.37 14.05 30.89
C TYR A 93 22.58 14.97 31.03
N PRO A 94 23.67 14.71 30.26
CA PRO A 94 24.82 15.59 30.24
C PRO A 94 24.46 16.98 29.70
N ALA A 95 25.33 17.95 29.95
CA ALA A 95 25.20 19.27 29.32
C ALA A 95 25.29 19.13 27.80
N ALA A 96 24.38 19.79 27.08
CA ALA A 96 24.39 19.82 25.63
C ALA A 96 25.65 20.51 25.10
N LEU A 97 26.33 19.86 24.15
CA LEU A 97 27.47 20.43 23.44
C LEU A 97 27.02 20.84 22.04
N SER A 98 27.24 22.10 21.67
CA SER A 98 26.89 22.58 20.34
C SER A 98 27.83 22.01 19.28
N GLY A 99 27.26 21.29 18.31
CA GLY A 99 27.95 20.92 17.09
C GLY A 99 28.10 22.08 16.10
N LYS A 100 28.86 21.84 15.03
CA LYS A 100 29.23 22.85 14.03
C LYS A 100 28.62 22.58 12.67
N CYS A 101 28.25 21.35 12.36
CA CYS A 101 27.56 21.03 11.13
C CYS A 101 26.14 21.59 11.14
N VAL A 102 25.65 22.03 9.99
CA VAL A 102 24.29 22.54 9.83
C VAL A 102 23.65 21.91 8.60
N ALA A 103 22.33 21.73 8.62
CA ALA A 103 21.57 21.42 7.42
C ALA A 103 21.04 22.71 6.78
N THR A 104 21.17 22.80 5.45
CA THR A 104 20.57 23.89 4.67
C THR A 104 19.05 23.83 4.77
N ALA A 105 18.38 24.99 4.69
CA ALA A 105 16.93 25.02 4.54
C ALA A 105 16.52 24.44 3.16
N PRO A 106 15.34 23.81 3.04
CA PRO A 106 14.83 23.40 1.75
C PRO A 106 14.54 24.61 0.86
N SER A 107 14.70 24.44 -0.45
CA SER A 107 14.42 25.46 -1.47
C SER A 107 13.99 24.80 -2.78
N GLY A 108 13.53 25.60 -3.74
CA GLY A 108 13.28 25.12 -5.11
C GLY A 108 12.36 23.90 -5.17
N GLU A 109 12.86 22.80 -5.72
CA GLU A 109 12.10 21.56 -5.92
C GLU A 109 11.67 20.88 -4.62
N ALA A 110 12.41 21.07 -3.53
CA ALA A 110 12.08 20.45 -2.25
C ALA A 110 10.86 21.09 -1.57
N LEU A 111 10.49 22.32 -1.94
CA LEU A 111 9.35 23.06 -1.36
C LEU A 111 8.03 22.80 -2.11
N LYS A 112 8.07 22.09 -3.23
CA LYS A 112 6.87 21.87 -4.05
C LYS A 112 6.02 20.76 -3.43
N TYR A 113 4.73 21.02 -3.37
CA TYR A 113 3.71 20.06 -2.92
C TYR A 113 3.29 19.14 -4.07
N ALA A 114 2.69 17.99 -3.74
CA ALA A 114 2.04 17.13 -4.72
C ALA A 114 0.91 17.87 -5.47
N GLY A 115 0.61 17.41 -6.68
CA GLY A 115 -0.34 18.03 -7.61
C GLY A 115 0.33 18.70 -8.82
N PRO A 116 -0.39 19.54 -9.58
CA PRO A 116 0.16 20.24 -10.75
C PRO A 116 1.37 21.11 -10.37
N ASP A 117 2.46 21.02 -11.13
CA ASP A 117 3.66 21.82 -10.85
C ASP A 117 3.38 23.31 -11.13
N PRO A 118 3.55 24.21 -10.14
CA PRO A 118 3.25 25.63 -10.31
C PRO A 118 4.17 26.34 -11.32
N SER A 119 5.33 25.75 -11.64
CA SER A 119 6.29 26.27 -12.62
C SER A 119 6.14 25.66 -14.01
N ASP A 120 5.44 24.52 -14.13
CA ASP A 120 5.15 23.86 -15.40
C ASP A 120 3.82 23.09 -15.31
N PRO A 121 2.70 23.65 -15.81
CA PRO A 121 1.39 23.02 -15.68
C PRO A 121 1.24 21.73 -16.50
N THR A 122 2.22 21.36 -17.33
CA THR A 122 2.24 20.08 -18.05
C THR A 122 2.84 18.93 -17.22
N LEU A 123 3.32 19.23 -16.02
CA LEU A 123 3.99 18.30 -15.12
C LEU A 123 3.16 18.15 -13.86
N THR A 124 3.01 16.90 -13.40
CA THR A 124 2.39 16.58 -12.11
C THR A 124 3.46 16.08 -11.14
N ILE A 125 3.40 16.56 -9.90
CA ILE A 125 4.24 16.09 -8.79
C ILE A 125 3.44 15.05 -8.03
N MET A 126 3.96 13.83 -7.98
CA MET A 126 3.29 12.72 -7.30
C MET A 126 3.46 12.83 -5.78
N PRO A 127 2.64 12.13 -4.98
CA PRO A 127 2.81 12.08 -3.53
C PRO A 127 4.21 11.62 -3.07
N GLY A 128 4.86 10.72 -3.80
CA GLY A 128 6.26 10.33 -3.52
C GLY A 128 7.31 11.29 -4.12
N GLY A 129 6.92 12.51 -4.46
CA GLY A 129 7.78 13.56 -5.03
C GLY A 129 8.22 13.34 -6.47
N ARG A 130 7.96 12.19 -7.09
CA ARG A 130 8.34 11.97 -8.50
C ARG A 130 7.64 12.97 -9.41
N ARG A 131 8.34 13.44 -10.45
CA ARG A 131 7.76 14.36 -11.44
C ARG A 131 7.29 13.56 -12.66
N GLN A 132 6.02 13.65 -13.00
CA GLN A 132 5.44 12.93 -14.13
C GLN A 132 5.06 13.89 -15.26
N ARG A 133 5.50 13.56 -16.46
CA ARG A 133 5.04 14.15 -17.72
C ARG A 133 4.94 13.03 -18.74
N PRO A 134 3.77 12.40 -18.91
CA PRO A 134 3.61 11.29 -19.85
C PRO A 134 4.05 11.68 -21.26
N PHE A 135 4.80 10.81 -21.94
CA PHE A 135 5.18 11.00 -23.33
C PHE A 135 3.98 10.83 -24.28
N GLY A 136 3.86 11.69 -25.29
CA GLY A 136 2.73 11.62 -26.23
C GLY A 136 1.46 12.24 -25.67
N GLN A 137 0.31 11.59 -25.90
CA GLN A 137 -1.00 12.08 -25.46
C GLN A 137 -1.55 11.18 -24.36
N SER A 138 -2.05 11.77 -23.28
CA SER A 138 -2.70 11.04 -22.19
C SER A 138 -4.15 11.46 -22.01
N TRP A 139 -4.95 10.56 -21.47
CA TRP A 139 -6.35 10.77 -21.12
C TRP A 139 -6.64 10.11 -19.77
N ALA A 140 -7.17 10.87 -18.82
CA ALA A 140 -7.67 10.34 -17.56
C ALA A 140 -9.17 10.07 -17.67
N PHE A 141 -9.62 8.89 -17.25
CA PHE A 141 -11.02 8.47 -17.39
C PHE A 141 -11.89 9.06 -16.27
N ARG A 142 -12.34 10.31 -16.48
CA ARG A 142 -13.15 11.09 -15.51
C ARG A 142 -14.63 11.15 -15.89
N GLU A 143 -15.21 10.04 -16.35
CA GLU A 143 -16.65 9.99 -16.66
C GLU A 143 -17.47 10.35 -15.41
N ALA A 144 -18.46 11.23 -15.55
CA ALA A 144 -19.14 11.90 -14.43
C ALA A 144 -19.83 10.96 -13.43
N ASP A 145 -20.13 9.74 -13.87
CA ASP A 145 -20.82 8.69 -13.15
C ASP A 145 -19.93 7.46 -12.88
N LEU A 146 -18.60 7.61 -13.00
CA LEU A 146 -17.57 6.68 -12.51
C LEU A 146 -16.66 7.42 -11.51
N TYR A 147 -16.99 7.34 -10.23
CA TYR A 147 -16.38 8.20 -9.19
C TYR A 147 -14.99 7.78 -8.72
N ALA A 148 -14.57 6.55 -9.02
CA ALA A 148 -13.24 6.03 -8.74
C ALA A 148 -12.96 4.85 -9.68
N GLY A 149 -11.86 4.88 -10.42
CA GLY A 149 -11.53 3.86 -11.42
C GLY A 149 -10.05 3.54 -11.44
N MET A 150 -9.71 2.28 -11.69
CA MET A 150 -8.35 1.79 -11.86
C MET A 150 -8.26 0.98 -13.14
N THR A 151 -7.67 1.57 -14.19
CA THR A 151 -7.59 0.94 -15.49
C THR A 151 -6.48 -0.10 -15.48
N SER A 152 -6.86 -1.37 -15.37
CA SER A 152 -5.94 -2.48 -15.09
C SER A 152 -5.37 -3.12 -16.34
N ASN A 153 -5.96 -2.92 -17.51
CA ASN A 153 -5.38 -3.43 -18.76
C ASN A 153 -5.90 -2.72 -20.01
N VAL A 154 -5.20 -2.93 -21.14
CA VAL A 154 -5.56 -2.48 -22.49
C VAL A 154 -5.39 -3.62 -23.49
N LEU A 155 -6.30 -3.72 -24.46
CA LEU A 155 -6.36 -4.74 -25.50
C LEU A 155 -6.56 -4.08 -26.86
N ALA A 156 -5.75 -4.44 -27.85
CA ALA A 156 -5.92 -3.95 -29.21
C ALA A 156 -7.08 -4.65 -29.93
N ILE A 157 -7.91 -3.88 -30.65
CA ILE A 157 -8.92 -4.42 -31.57
C ILE A 157 -8.29 -4.50 -32.97
N SER A 158 -7.81 -5.70 -33.30
CA SER A 158 -7.00 -5.97 -34.49
C SER A 158 -7.64 -5.41 -35.78
N GLY A 159 -6.84 -4.71 -36.58
CA GLY A 159 -7.26 -4.12 -37.86
C GLY A 159 -7.96 -2.76 -37.76
N THR A 160 -8.00 -2.17 -36.57
CA THR A 160 -8.64 -0.86 -36.31
C THR A 160 -7.71 0.08 -35.52
N THR A 161 -8.15 1.31 -35.29
CA THR A 161 -7.51 2.25 -34.35
C THR A 161 -8.05 2.09 -32.92
N PHE A 162 -8.98 1.16 -32.69
CA PHE A 162 -9.60 0.98 -31.39
C PHE A 162 -8.77 0.11 -30.46
N VAL A 163 -8.83 0.47 -29.19
CA VAL A 163 -8.40 -0.38 -28.07
C VAL A 163 -9.54 -0.51 -27.07
N ALA A 164 -9.66 -1.66 -26.43
CA ALA A 164 -10.53 -1.85 -25.28
C ALA A 164 -9.71 -1.70 -24.00
N THR A 165 -10.25 -1.05 -22.98
CA THR A 165 -9.65 -0.97 -21.65
C THR A 165 -10.60 -1.53 -20.61
N VAL A 166 -10.07 -2.17 -19.56
CA VAL A 166 -10.85 -2.65 -18.42
C VAL A 166 -10.48 -1.86 -17.16
N ASP A 167 -11.51 -1.50 -16.41
CA ASP A 167 -11.43 -0.83 -15.12
C ASP A 167 -11.90 -1.78 -14.02
N SER A 168 -11.03 -2.02 -13.06
CA SER A 168 -11.27 -2.86 -11.89
C SER A 168 -10.98 -2.08 -10.60
N GLY A 169 -11.37 -0.80 -10.57
CA GLY A 169 -11.21 0.07 -9.39
C GLY A 169 -12.35 -0.04 -8.37
N TYR A 170 -12.31 0.85 -7.39
CA TYR A 170 -13.26 0.87 -6.27
C TYR A 170 -14.72 1.10 -6.70
N GLY A 171 -14.96 1.98 -7.67
CA GLY A 171 -16.29 2.36 -8.13
C GLY A 171 -16.98 1.28 -8.96
N ASP A 172 -17.93 1.69 -9.79
CA ASP A 172 -18.44 0.83 -10.86
C ASP A 172 -17.29 0.42 -11.77
N HIS A 173 -17.25 -0.85 -12.14
CA HIS A 173 -16.29 -1.32 -13.12
C HIS A 173 -16.74 -0.92 -14.52
N ALA A 174 -15.78 -0.86 -15.43
CA ALA A 174 -16.04 -0.36 -16.77
C ALA A 174 -15.20 -1.08 -17.82
N ILE A 175 -15.80 -1.27 -18.99
CA ILE A 175 -15.08 -1.59 -20.22
C ILE A 175 -15.30 -0.43 -21.18
N ARG A 176 -14.21 0.17 -21.66
CA ARG A 176 -14.25 1.29 -22.60
C ARG A 176 -13.71 0.83 -23.93
N LEU A 177 -14.32 1.30 -25.01
CA LEU A 177 -13.74 1.30 -26.34
C LEU A 177 -13.18 2.70 -26.59
N VAL A 178 -11.88 2.78 -26.86
CA VAL A 178 -11.14 4.02 -27.05
C VAL A 178 -10.61 4.08 -28.48
N ASP A 179 -10.85 5.19 -29.17
CA ASP A 179 -10.27 5.47 -30.49
C ASP A 179 -8.94 6.19 -30.33
N THR A 180 -7.84 5.48 -30.57
CA THR A 180 -6.49 6.06 -30.44
C THR A 180 -6.25 7.21 -31.42
N ALA A 181 -6.99 7.27 -32.54
CA ALA A 181 -6.89 8.36 -33.50
C ALA A 181 -7.49 9.68 -32.99
N LYS A 182 -8.34 9.64 -31.95
CA LYS A 182 -8.94 10.82 -31.31
C LYS A 182 -8.12 11.38 -30.16
N MET A 183 -7.07 10.67 -29.72
CA MET A 183 -6.21 11.12 -28.63
C MET A 183 -5.63 12.52 -28.94
N GLY A 184 -5.81 13.45 -27.99
CA GLY A 184 -5.41 14.86 -28.13
C GLY A 184 -6.34 15.72 -28.98
N GLN A 185 -7.44 15.18 -29.52
CA GLN A 185 -8.41 15.91 -30.36
C GLN A 185 -9.79 16.09 -29.70
N GLY A 186 -10.01 15.46 -28.55
CA GLY A 186 -11.27 15.46 -27.82
C GLY A 186 -11.40 14.19 -26.96
N ASP A 187 -12.62 13.88 -26.54
CA ASP A 187 -12.92 12.63 -25.82
C ASP A 187 -12.66 11.41 -26.72
N PRO A 188 -11.67 10.56 -26.37
CA PRO A 188 -11.32 9.39 -27.17
C PRO A 188 -12.21 8.18 -26.83
N VAL A 189 -13.01 8.22 -25.76
CA VAL A 189 -13.93 7.13 -25.39
C VAL A 189 -15.14 7.16 -26.33
N VAL A 190 -15.21 6.17 -27.23
CA VAL A 190 -16.31 6.09 -28.21
C VAL A 190 -17.49 5.26 -27.72
N SER A 191 -17.25 4.37 -26.77
CA SER A 191 -18.29 3.54 -26.15
C SER A 191 -17.83 3.04 -24.78
N LEU A 192 -18.78 2.82 -23.88
CA LEU A 192 -18.55 2.42 -22.49
C LEU A 192 -19.67 1.48 -22.03
N VAL A 193 -19.28 0.43 -21.31
CA VAL A 193 -20.18 -0.49 -20.61
C VAL A 193 -19.79 -0.53 -19.15
N LYS A 194 -20.78 -0.39 -18.26
CA LYS A 194 -20.58 -0.39 -16.81
C LYS A 194 -21.06 -1.67 -16.15
N TYR A 195 -20.38 -2.01 -15.06
CA TYR A 195 -20.67 -3.15 -14.21
C TYR A 195 -20.78 -2.67 -12.76
N PRO A 196 -21.99 -2.30 -12.33
CA PRO A 196 -22.24 -1.86 -10.97
C PRO A 196 -22.00 -2.99 -9.97
N LYS A 197 -21.59 -2.63 -8.75
CA LYS A 197 -21.48 -3.57 -7.64
C LYS A 197 -22.80 -4.36 -7.47
N PRO A 198 -22.76 -5.68 -7.21
CA PRO A 198 -21.57 -6.48 -6.91
C PRO A 198 -20.85 -7.06 -8.14
N ASN A 199 -21.31 -6.82 -9.37
CA ASN A 199 -20.69 -7.41 -10.58
C ASN A 199 -19.26 -6.95 -10.74
N THR A 200 -18.34 -7.88 -10.98
CA THR A 200 -16.90 -7.65 -11.03
C THR A 200 -16.36 -7.79 -12.44
N LEU A 201 -15.16 -7.25 -12.63
CA LEU A 201 -14.31 -7.40 -13.80
C LEU A 201 -12.90 -7.58 -13.25
N ASN A 202 -12.08 -8.29 -14.01
CA ASN A 202 -10.67 -8.43 -13.72
C ASN A 202 -9.82 -8.07 -14.95
N TRP A 203 -8.50 -8.00 -14.79
CA TRP A 203 -7.61 -7.43 -15.81
C TRP A 203 -7.47 -8.26 -17.11
N GLY A 204 -7.75 -9.57 -17.08
CA GLY A 204 -7.65 -10.41 -18.28
C GLY A 204 -8.63 -9.99 -19.37
N MET A 205 -8.13 -9.76 -20.58
CA MET A 205 -8.95 -9.50 -21.75
C MET A 205 -8.42 -10.24 -22.99
N ALA A 206 -9.32 -10.67 -23.86
CA ALA A 206 -8.98 -11.28 -25.14
C ALA A 206 -9.93 -10.89 -26.25
N PHE A 207 -9.41 -10.65 -27.46
CA PHE A 207 -10.21 -10.36 -28.65
C PHE A 207 -10.32 -11.62 -29.52
N ALA A 208 -11.55 -12.07 -29.74
CA ALA A 208 -11.88 -13.06 -30.75
C ALA A 208 -12.43 -12.35 -31.99
N ALA A 209 -11.60 -12.28 -33.04
CA ALA A 209 -12.00 -11.71 -34.31
C ALA A 209 -13.29 -12.38 -34.85
N PRO A 210 -14.14 -11.64 -35.56
CA PRO A 210 -13.96 -10.24 -35.96
C PRO A 210 -14.46 -9.19 -34.95
N ASP A 211 -15.21 -9.58 -33.93
CA ASP A 211 -16.10 -8.66 -33.21
C ASP A 211 -16.37 -9.01 -31.75
N ARG A 212 -15.63 -9.92 -31.12
CA ARG A 212 -15.92 -10.36 -29.74
C ARG A 212 -14.77 -10.06 -28.79
N VAL A 213 -15.10 -9.52 -27.62
CA VAL A 213 -14.15 -9.30 -26.52
C VAL A 213 -14.59 -10.15 -25.33
N TYR A 214 -13.66 -10.90 -24.76
CA TYR A 214 -13.85 -11.62 -23.50
C TYR A 214 -13.08 -10.92 -22.38
N VAL A 215 -13.69 -10.81 -21.21
CA VAL A 215 -13.11 -10.16 -20.03
C VAL A 215 -13.27 -11.06 -18.81
N ALA A 216 -12.18 -11.22 -18.07
CA ALA A 216 -12.16 -11.96 -16.81
C ALA A 216 -13.08 -11.30 -15.76
N SER A 217 -13.62 -12.10 -14.84
CA SER A 217 -14.41 -11.63 -13.71
C SER A 217 -14.35 -12.58 -12.51
N ALA A 218 -14.99 -12.20 -11.41
CA ALA A 218 -15.33 -13.07 -10.28
C ALA A 218 -16.82 -13.46 -10.24
N ASP A 219 -17.59 -13.21 -11.32
CA ASP A 219 -19.05 -13.33 -11.35
C ASP A 219 -19.53 -14.73 -11.77
N GLY A 220 -18.64 -15.74 -11.70
CA GLY A 220 -18.95 -17.11 -12.13
C GLY A 220 -19.09 -17.26 -13.65
N LYS A 221 -18.70 -16.26 -14.44
CA LYS A 221 -18.63 -16.32 -15.91
C LYS A 221 -17.48 -15.49 -16.45
N VAL A 222 -16.94 -15.86 -17.60
CA VAL A 222 -16.17 -14.92 -18.43
C VAL A 222 -17.17 -14.02 -19.15
N ILE A 223 -17.01 -12.70 -18.98
CA ILE A 223 -17.86 -11.70 -19.61
C ILE A 223 -17.55 -11.68 -21.11
N ALA A 224 -18.58 -11.55 -21.94
CA ALA A 224 -18.43 -11.37 -23.37
C ALA A 224 -19.12 -10.09 -23.84
N LEU A 225 -18.49 -9.41 -24.80
CA LEU A 225 -18.99 -8.21 -25.44
C LEU A 225 -18.85 -8.33 -26.96
N THR A 226 -19.78 -7.72 -27.69
CA THR A 226 -19.67 -7.52 -29.13
C THR A 226 -19.16 -6.11 -29.44
N VAL A 227 -18.26 -6.01 -30.42
CA VAL A 227 -17.63 -4.77 -30.87
C VAL A 227 -17.98 -4.55 -32.33
N ASP A 228 -18.67 -3.46 -32.61
CA ASP A 228 -18.85 -2.98 -33.98
C ASP A 228 -17.73 -1.98 -34.30
N THR A 229 -16.79 -2.44 -35.11
CA THR A 229 -15.60 -1.68 -35.54
C THR A 229 -15.91 -0.61 -36.59
N VAL A 230 -17.13 -0.56 -37.12
CA VAL A 230 -17.56 0.49 -38.05
C VAL A 230 -18.22 1.62 -37.28
N SER A 231 -19.16 1.30 -36.38
CA SER A 231 -19.85 2.33 -35.57
C SER A 231 -19.04 2.77 -34.34
N GLY A 232 -18.03 2.01 -33.94
CA GLY A 232 -17.25 2.28 -32.72
C GLY A 232 -18.05 2.02 -31.46
N THR A 233 -18.86 0.95 -31.44
CA THR A 233 -19.69 0.59 -30.28
C THR A 233 -19.28 -0.73 -29.66
N ILE A 234 -19.39 -0.84 -28.34
CA ILE A 234 -19.22 -2.08 -27.58
C ILE A 234 -20.46 -2.36 -26.73
N LEU A 235 -20.95 -3.59 -26.76
CA LEU A 235 -22.20 -3.98 -26.09
C LEU A 235 -22.02 -5.32 -25.34
N PRO A 236 -22.63 -5.49 -24.15
CA PRO A 236 -22.66 -6.78 -23.47
C PRO A 236 -23.35 -7.85 -24.30
N SER A 237 -22.89 -9.11 -24.17
CA SER A 237 -23.55 -10.27 -24.77
C SER A 237 -23.61 -11.44 -23.80
N ASP A 238 -24.73 -11.56 -23.07
CA ASP A 238 -24.95 -12.69 -22.15
C ASP A 238 -25.02 -14.04 -22.87
N THR A 239 -25.46 -14.07 -24.14
CA THR A 239 -25.49 -15.30 -24.95
C THR A 239 -24.10 -15.80 -25.31
N LEU A 240 -23.10 -14.90 -25.33
CA LEU A 240 -21.72 -15.23 -25.65
C LEU A 240 -20.85 -15.38 -24.39
N ALA A 241 -21.35 -14.99 -23.21
CA ALA A 241 -20.64 -15.18 -21.96
C ALA A 241 -20.42 -16.68 -21.67
N VAL A 242 -19.28 -17.01 -21.09
CA VAL A 242 -18.91 -18.41 -20.83
C VAL A 242 -19.04 -18.70 -19.34
N ALA A 243 -19.98 -19.58 -18.98
CA ALA A 243 -20.21 -19.96 -17.59
C ALA A 243 -19.04 -20.77 -17.02
N LEU A 244 -18.62 -20.40 -15.81
CA LEU A 244 -17.57 -21.09 -15.07
C LEU A 244 -18.18 -22.09 -14.07
N PRO A 245 -17.41 -23.10 -13.63
CA PRO A 245 -17.85 -24.02 -12.60
C PRO A 245 -18.13 -23.28 -11.28
N PRO A 246 -18.98 -23.83 -10.40
CA PRO A 246 -19.12 -23.29 -9.04
C PRO A 246 -17.79 -23.41 -8.28
N SER A 247 -17.57 -22.47 -7.35
CA SER A 247 -16.43 -22.48 -6.42
C SER A 247 -16.89 -22.20 -4.99
N THR A 248 -16.01 -22.45 -4.04
CA THR A 248 -16.18 -22.10 -2.63
C THR A 248 -14.93 -21.43 -2.13
N ASN A 249 -15.07 -20.44 -1.25
CA ASN A 249 -13.92 -19.84 -0.59
C ASN A 249 -13.38 -20.76 0.53
N SER A 250 -12.31 -20.33 1.20
CA SER A 250 -11.68 -21.03 2.33
C SER A 250 -12.60 -21.30 3.52
N THR A 251 -13.71 -20.55 3.66
CA THR A 251 -14.73 -20.79 4.70
C THR A 251 -15.87 -21.71 4.23
N GLY A 252 -15.82 -22.19 2.99
CA GLY A 252 -16.84 -23.07 2.40
C GLY A 252 -18.07 -22.33 1.84
N LYS A 253 -18.06 -20.99 1.82
CA LYS A 253 -19.13 -20.18 1.24
C LYS A 253 -19.08 -20.24 -0.30
N PRO A 254 -20.22 -20.40 -1.00
CA PRO A 254 -20.25 -20.35 -2.46
C PRO A 254 -19.75 -19.01 -2.99
N VAL A 255 -18.84 -19.05 -3.95
CA VAL A 255 -18.27 -17.88 -4.65
C VAL A 255 -18.03 -18.20 -6.13
N GLY A 256 -17.86 -17.17 -6.95
CA GLY A 256 -17.37 -17.34 -8.32
C GLY A 256 -15.88 -17.61 -8.36
N TRP A 257 -15.41 -18.22 -9.45
CA TRP A 257 -13.99 -18.29 -9.77
C TRP A 257 -13.42 -16.88 -9.89
N TYR A 258 -12.30 -16.60 -9.22
CA TYR A 258 -11.62 -15.32 -9.42
C TYR A 258 -10.64 -15.46 -10.57
N THR A 259 -11.11 -15.16 -11.78
CA THR A 259 -10.34 -15.34 -13.01
C THR A 259 -9.39 -14.17 -13.25
N SER A 260 -8.15 -14.46 -13.63
CA SER A 260 -7.14 -13.45 -14.00
C SER A 260 -6.86 -13.46 -15.49
N GLY A 261 -6.59 -14.64 -16.05
CA GLY A 261 -6.22 -14.79 -17.45
C GLY A 261 -7.40 -15.26 -18.29
N VAL A 262 -7.60 -14.58 -19.42
CA VAL A 262 -8.43 -15.06 -20.53
C VAL A 262 -7.65 -14.88 -21.82
N ALA A 263 -7.62 -15.92 -22.67
CA ALA A 263 -6.98 -15.85 -23.97
C ALA A 263 -7.76 -16.64 -25.01
N VAL A 264 -7.84 -16.10 -26.22
CA VAL A 264 -8.49 -16.75 -27.35
C VAL A 264 -7.40 -17.31 -28.26
N SER A 265 -7.57 -18.57 -28.66
CA SER A 265 -6.72 -19.23 -29.65
C SER A 265 -6.72 -18.48 -30.99
N PRO A 266 -5.61 -18.50 -31.76
CA PRO A 266 -5.51 -17.72 -33.00
C PRO A 266 -6.55 -18.05 -34.08
N ASP A 267 -7.14 -19.25 -34.06
CA ASP A 267 -8.24 -19.63 -34.95
C ASP A 267 -9.62 -19.09 -34.51
N GLY A 268 -9.70 -18.47 -33.33
CA GLY A 268 -10.91 -17.88 -32.76
C GLY A 268 -11.89 -18.88 -32.14
N LYS A 269 -11.51 -20.15 -31.97
CA LYS A 269 -12.43 -21.24 -31.61
C LYS A 269 -12.33 -21.73 -30.18
N ARG A 270 -11.21 -21.49 -29.51
CA ARG A 270 -10.96 -21.91 -28.13
C ARG A 270 -10.70 -20.71 -27.24
N LEU A 271 -11.28 -20.73 -26.04
CA LEU A 271 -11.01 -19.80 -24.96
C LEU A 271 -10.31 -20.54 -23.82
N ALA A 272 -9.12 -20.09 -23.44
CA ALA A 272 -8.43 -20.55 -22.25
C ALA A 272 -8.71 -19.57 -21.10
N VAL A 273 -8.99 -20.11 -19.91
CA VAL A 273 -9.33 -19.33 -18.72
C VAL A 273 -8.49 -19.81 -17.54
N SER A 274 -7.70 -18.92 -16.95
CA SER A 274 -6.88 -19.21 -15.79
C SER A 274 -7.37 -18.44 -14.54
N PRO A 275 -7.38 -19.10 -13.37
CA PRO A 275 -7.80 -18.50 -12.10
C PRO A 275 -6.64 -17.92 -11.30
N VAL A 276 -6.95 -17.03 -10.36
CA VAL A 276 -6.01 -16.66 -9.28
C VAL A 276 -6.17 -17.58 -8.06
N TRP A 277 -7.34 -18.15 -7.75
CA TRP A 277 -7.50 -19.00 -6.55
C TRP A 277 -7.69 -20.49 -6.84
N GLU A 278 -8.38 -20.83 -7.92
CA GLU A 278 -8.49 -22.22 -8.36
C GLU A 278 -7.15 -22.72 -8.95
N LYS A 279 -7.02 -24.03 -9.13
CA LYS A 279 -5.81 -24.64 -9.71
C LYS A 279 -5.99 -25.14 -11.13
N ASN A 280 -7.18 -25.00 -11.71
CA ASN A 280 -7.49 -25.61 -13.00
C ASN A 280 -7.45 -24.56 -14.11
N LEU A 281 -6.63 -24.78 -15.13
CA LEU A 281 -6.79 -24.09 -16.41
C LEU A 281 -7.95 -24.74 -17.15
N LEU A 282 -8.92 -23.94 -17.59
CA LEU A 282 -10.11 -24.40 -18.30
C LEU A 282 -10.05 -24.01 -19.78
N ILE A 283 -10.45 -24.93 -20.67
CA ILE A 283 -10.54 -24.68 -22.11
C ILE A 283 -11.99 -24.83 -22.56
N TYR A 284 -12.50 -23.84 -23.28
CA TYR A 284 -13.89 -23.76 -23.75
C TYR A 284 -13.98 -23.63 -25.25
N ASP A 285 -15.09 -24.13 -25.81
CA ASP A 285 -15.49 -23.88 -27.19
C ASP A 285 -16.10 -22.48 -27.31
N VAL A 286 -15.54 -21.64 -28.16
CA VAL A 286 -16.06 -20.32 -28.50
C VAL A 286 -16.20 -20.11 -30.01
N ASP A 287 -16.18 -21.18 -30.79
CA ASP A 287 -16.51 -21.13 -32.22
C ASP A 287 -18.00 -20.74 -32.37
N PRO A 288 -18.31 -19.56 -32.95
CA PRO A 288 -19.70 -19.12 -33.07
C PRO A 288 -20.52 -20.00 -34.02
N ALA A 289 -19.88 -20.84 -34.85
CA ALA A 289 -20.56 -21.83 -35.67
C ALA A 289 -20.81 -23.15 -34.93
N SER A 290 -20.21 -23.35 -33.75
CA SER A 290 -20.35 -24.58 -32.98
C SER A 290 -21.68 -24.63 -32.22
N PRO A 291 -22.46 -25.72 -32.33
CA PRO A 291 -23.63 -25.93 -31.47
C PRO A 291 -23.26 -26.17 -30.01
N ALA A 292 -21.97 -26.37 -29.72
CA ALA A 292 -21.42 -26.58 -28.38
C ALA A 292 -20.71 -25.33 -27.83
N TYR A 293 -20.96 -24.14 -28.43
CA TYR A 293 -20.45 -22.88 -27.92
C TYR A 293 -20.68 -22.75 -26.41
N GLY A 294 -19.65 -22.30 -25.69
CA GLY A 294 -19.64 -22.14 -24.23
C GLY A 294 -19.44 -23.43 -23.45
N SER A 295 -19.32 -24.59 -24.10
CA SER A 295 -19.06 -25.86 -23.42
C SER A 295 -17.57 -26.02 -23.06
N LYS A 296 -17.29 -26.63 -21.91
CA LYS A 296 -15.93 -26.99 -21.50
C LYS A 296 -15.40 -28.12 -22.38
N LEU A 297 -14.32 -27.87 -23.11
CA LEU A 297 -13.62 -28.84 -23.94
C LEU A 297 -12.68 -29.72 -23.12
N GLY A 298 -11.98 -29.14 -22.14
CA GLY A 298 -11.06 -29.85 -21.26
C GLY A 298 -10.50 -28.96 -20.16
N GLU A 299 -9.71 -29.55 -19.27
CA GLU A 299 -9.04 -28.84 -18.18
C GLU A 299 -7.75 -29.53 -17.77
N VAL A 300 -6.82 -28.78 -17.19
CA VAL A 300 -5.58 -29.30 -16.61
C VAL A 300 -5.35 -28.65 -15.25
N VAL A 301 -4.87 -29.45 -14.29
CA VAL A 301 -4.47 -28.95 -12.97
C VAL A 301 -3.07 -28.36 -13.08
N LEU A 302 -2.95 -27.08 -12.75
CA LEU A 302 -1.72 -26.30 -12.70
C LEU A 302 -0.89 -26.67 -11.45
N PRO A 303 0.42 -26.35 -11.44
CA PRO A 303 1.30 -26.69 -10.31
C PRO A 303 0.87 -26.02 -9.01
N ASP A 304 0.33 -24.81 -9.09
CA ASP A 304 -0.22 -24.09 -7.94
C ASP A 304 -1.44 -23.23 -8.32
N ASN A 305 -2.01 -22.53 -7.34
CA ASN A 305 -2.94 -21.43 -7.59
C ASN A 305 -2.16 -20.15 -8.00
N GLU A 306 -2.85 -19.02 -8.05
CA GLU A 306 -2.30 -17.68 -8.26
C GLU A 306 -1.67 -17.50 -9.64
N THR A 307 -2.48 -17.64 -10.71
CA THR A 307 -2.02 -17.30 -12.07
C THR A 307 -2.20 -15.81 -12.36
N PHE A 308 -1.26 -15.20 -13.09
CA PHE A 308 -1.39 -13.82 -13.55
C PHE A 308 -2.14 -13.73 -14.88
N GLY A 309 -1.84 -14.64 -15.81
CA GLY A 309 -2.42 -14.62 -17.15
C GLY A 309 -2.21 -15.92 -17.91
N VAL A 310 -3.00 -16.11 -18.96
CA VAL A 310 -2.84 -17.18 -19.96
C VAL A 310 -2.68 -16.56 -21.33
N TYR A 311 -1.88 -17.18 -22.19
CA TYR A 311 -1.51 -16.66 -23.50
C TYR A 311 -1.46 -17.79 -24.54
N PHE A 312 -1.94 -17.51 -25.75
CA PHE A 312 -1.65 -18.35 -26.92
C PHE A 312 -0.50 -17.72 -27.71
N ASP A 313 0.34 -18.55 -28.31
CA ASP A 313 1.31 -18.08 -29.29
C ASP A 313 0.57 -17.61 -30.55
N PRO A 314 0.67 -16.34 -30.97
CA PRO A 314 0.00 -15.86 -32.18
C PRO A 314 0.51 -16.55 -33.47
N LEU A 315 1.64 -17.24 -33.43
CA LEU A 315 2.18 -18.03 -34.56
C LEU A 315 1.67 -19.48 -34.56
N ASP A 316 1.08 -19.97 -33.48
CA ASP A 316 0.39 -21.26 -33.43
C ASP A 316 -1.03 -21.11 -33.96
N THR A 317 -1.18 -21.13 -35.28
CA THR A 317 -2.45 -20.86 -35.97
C THR A 317 -3.59 -21.82 -35.60
N MET A 318 -3.28 -22.97 -34.97
CA MET A 318 -4.26 -23.98 -34.55
C MET A 318 -4.60 -23.90 -33.04
N GLY A 319 -3.91 -23.05 -32.27
CA GLY A 319 -4.13 -22.92 -30.84
C GLY A 319 -3.90 -24.24 -30.08
N GLU A 320 -2.84 -24.97 -30.45
CA GLU A 320 -2.46 -26.24 -29.85
C GLU A 320 -1.59 -26.06 -28.60
N ARG A 321 -1.15 -24.84 -28.27
CA ARG A 321 -0.35 -24.56 -27.08
C ARG A 321 -0.82 -23.30 -26.38
N ALA A 322 -0.97 -23.39 -25.07
CA ALA A 322 -1.19 -22.24 -24.19
C ALA A 322 -0.06 -22.12 -23.18
N TYR A 323 0.22 -20.90 -22.73
CA TYR A 323 1.24 -20.58 -21.74
C TYR A 323 0.58 -19.88 -20.57
N VAL A 324 0.85 -20.31 -19.35
CA VAL A 324 0.28 -19.72 -18.13
C VAL A 324 1.39 -19.17 -17.26
N SER A 325 1.31 -17.90 -16.92
CA SER A 325 2.22 -17.25 -15.97
C SER A 325 1.73 -17.50 -14.55
N MET A 326 2.54 -18.17 -13.74
CA MET A 326 2.20 -18.51 -12.36
C MET A 326 2.66 -17.37 -11.45
N TRP A 327 1.76 -16.45 -11.09
CA TRP A 327 2.08 -15.19 -10.40
C TRP A 327 2.85 -15.40 -9.10
N ALA A 328 2.45 -16.36 -8.27
CA ALA A 328 3.11 -16.63 -7.00
C ALA A 328 4.40 -17.45 -7.12
N ASN A 329 4.68 -17.99 -8.31
CA ASN A 329 5.75 -18.95 -8.53
C ASN A 329 6.77 -18.41 -9.54
N ARG A 330 8.00 -18.88 -9.44
CA ARG A 330 9.08 -18.54 -10.37
C ARG A 330 8.97 -19.34 -11.67
N GLU A 331 7.80 -19.40 -12.29
CA GLU A 331 7.58 -20.25 -13.45
C GLU A 331 6.49 -19.82 -14.45
N VAL A 332 6.69 -20.22 -15.71
CA VAL A 332 5.67 -20.27 -16.75
C VAL A 332 5.47 -21.71 -17.19
N VAL A 333 4.21 -22.15 -17.32
CA VAL A 333 3.89 -23.51 -17.79
C VAL A 333 3.37 -23.51 -19.23
N GLU A 334 3.87 -24.44 -20.05
CA GLU A 334 3.37 -24.75 -21.39
C GLU A 334 2.35 -25.89 -21.30
N VAL A 335 1.13 -25.65 -21.77
CA VAL A 335 0.05 -26.63 -21.83
C VAL A 335 -0.16 -27.07 -23.28
N ASP A 336 -0.10 -28.38 -23.51
CA ASP A 336 -0.41 -29.01 -24.80
C ASP A 336 -1.92 -29.20 -24.95
N LEU A 337 -2.47 -28.65 -26.02
CA LEU A 337 -3.88 -28.64 -26.39
C LEU A 337 -4.12 -29.36 -27.73
N THR A 338 -3.16 -30.16 -28.22
CA THR A 338 -3.36 -31.01 -29.41
C THR A 338 -4.52 -31.98 -29.20
N THR A 339 -4.64 -32.55 -27.99
CA THR A 339 -5.80 -33.32 -27.54
C THR A 339 -6.57 -32.51 -26.50
N VAL A 340 -7.40 -31.56 -26.97
CA VAL A 340 -8.07 -30.56 -26.12
C VAL A 340 -8.95 -31.15 -25.00
N THR A 341 -9.42 -32.39 -25.15
CA THR A 341 -10.22 -33.09 -24.14
C THR A 341 -9.40 -33.65 -22.97
N SER A 342 -8.08 -33.69 -23.11
CA SER A 342 -7.14 -34.16 -22.10
C SER A 342 -5.85 -33.33 -22.19
N PRO A 343 -5.93 -32.02 -21.93
CA PRO A 343 -4.76 -31.16 -22.00
C PRO A 343 -3.74 -31.55 -20.92
N VAL A 344 -2.45 -31.35 -21.21
CA VAL A 344 -1.35 -31.75 -20.31
C VAL A 344 -0.31 -30.65 -20.20
N ILE A 345 0.25 -30.46 -19.00
CA ILE A 345 1.45 -29.64 -18.83
C ILE A 345 2.60 -30.37 -19.53
N LYS A 346 3.13 -29.75 -20.58
CA LYS A 346 4.20 -30.29 -21.40
C LYS A 346 5.57 -29.88 -20.89
N ARG A 347 5.70 -28.63 -20.46
CA ARG A 347 6.94 -28.05 -19.96
C ARG A 347 6.65 -27.00 -18.88
N THR A 348 7.65 -26.78 -18.05
CA THR A 348 7.73 -25.69 -17.08
C THR A 348 9.04 -24.96 -17.33
N PHE A 349 8.98 -23.63 -17.41
CA PHE A 349 10.14 -22.76 -17.59
C PHE A 349 10.38 -22.01 -16.28
N ALA A 350 11.56 -22.15 -15.69
CA ALA A 350 11.92 -21.47 -14.45
C ALA A 350 12.31 -20.01 -14.74
N THR A 351 11.50 -19.07 -14.28
CA THR A 351 11.63 -17.63 -14.51
C THR A 351 12.10 -16.90 -13.24
N GLY A 352 12.10 -15.56 -13.26
CA GLY A 352 12.22 -14.75 -12.05
C GLY A 352 10.95 -14.82 -11.19
N LYS A 353 10.98 -14.15 -10.03
CA LYS A 353 9.82 -14.01 -9.13
C LYS A 353 8.75 -13.15 -9.81
N ASP A 354 7.49 -13.55 -9.61
CA ASP A 354 6.30 -12.91 -10.15
C ASP A 354 6.30 -12.73 -11.68
N PRO A 355 6.31 -13.84 -12.45
CA PRO A 355 6.16 -13.79 -13.89
C PRO A 355 4.75 -13.31 -14.27
N GLN A 356 4.68 -12.30 -15.14
CA GLN A 356 3.43 -11.64 -15.53
C GLN A 356 3.19 -11.72 -17.04
N GLY A 357 3.38 -10.60 -17.76
CA GLY A 357 3.16 -10.53 -19.20
C GLY A 357 4.10 -11.46 -19.99
N ILE A 358 3.64 -11.89 -21.17
CA ILE A 358 4.45 -12.67 -22.13
C ILE A 358 4.41 -12.00 -23.50
N ALA A 359 5.59 -11.80 -24.11
CA ALA A 359 5.73 -11.42 -25.51
C ALA A 359 6.40 -12.54 -26.33
N PHE A 360 5.73 -12.98 -27.40
CA PHE A 360 6.29 -13.94 -28.35
C PHE A 360 7.13 -13.20 -29.41
N LEU A 361 8.41 -13.52 -29.51
CA LEU A 361 9.32 -12.87 -30.48
C LEU A 361 9.30 -13.57 -31.84
N ASP A 362 9.28 -14.92 -31.82
CA ASP A 362 9.16 -15.81 -32.97
C ASP A 362 8.67 -17.21 -32.51
N GLU A 363 8.67 -18.22 -33.40
CA GLU A 363 8.23 -19.60 -33.11
C GLU A 363 9.02 -20.32 -32.01
N ARG A 364 10.20 -19.81 -31.63
CA ARG A 364 11.09 -20.42 -30.62
C ARG A 364 11.17 -19.59 -29.35
N TRP A 365 11.27 -18.27 -29.45
CA TRP A 365 11.61 -17.40 -28.35
C TRP A 365 10.40 -16.61 -27.84
N MET A 366 10.26 -16.57 -26.52
CA MET A 366 9.37 -15.63 -25.83
C MET A 366 10.12 -14.91 -24.71
N VAL A 367 9.60 -13.76 -24.29
CA VAL A 367 10.11 -12.99 -23.16
C VAL A 367 8.99 -12.85 -22.13
N VAL A 368 9.33 -13.05 -20.86
CA VAL A 368 8.44 -12.92 -19.71
C VAL A 368 8.95 -11.76 -18.85
N ALA A 369 8.06 -10.93 -18.34
CA ALA A 369 8.41 -9.91 -17.35
C ALA A 369 8.27 -10.53 -15.95
N ASP A 370 9.34 -10.41 -15.16
CA ASP A 370 9.40 -10.93 -13.79
C ASP A 370 9.39 -9.74 -12.81
N ASP A 371 8.21 -9.42 -12.30
CA ASP A 371 7.91 -8.17 -11.59
C ASP A 371 8.80 -7.97 -10.37
N LEU A 372 8.70 -8.87 -9.39
CA LEU A 372 9.45 -8.75 -8.13
C LEU A 372 10.92 -9.15 -8.23
N ALA A 373 11.34 -9.75 -9.35
CA ALA A 373 12.75 -9.99 -9.62
C ALA A 373 13.45 -8.83 -10.35
N ASP A 374 12.71 -7.84 -10.88
CA ASP A 374 13.25 -6.80 -11.76
C ASP A 374 14.06 -7.38 -12.94
N THR A 375 13.56 -8.47 -13.55
CA THR A 375 14.18 -9.11 -14.70
C THR A 375 13.22 -9.35 -15.87
N LEU A 376 13.80 -9.59 -17.05
CA LEU A 376 13.14 -10.18 -18.19
C LEU A 376 13.69 -11.59 -18.41
N SER A 377 12.81 -12.60 -18.40
CA SER A 377 13.18 -13.99 -18.69
C SER A 377 13.04 -14.28 -20.19
N ILE A 378 14.17 -14.47 -20.88
CA ILE A 378 14.21 -14.94 -22.27
C ILE A 378 14.11 -16.45 -22.28
N VAL A 379 13.03 -16.99 -22.85
CA VAL A 379 12.72 -18.42 -22.82
C VAL A 379 12.91 -19.05 -24.20
N ASP A 380 13.75 -20.09 -24.26
CA ASP A 380 13.85 -21.01 -25.39
C ASP A 380 12.78 -22.10 -25.27
N ARG A 381 11.67 -21.96 -26.00
CA ARG A 381 10.53 -22.89 -25.92
C ARG A 381 10.83 -24.27 -26.52
N ILE A 382 11.99 -24.45 -27.16
CA ILE A 382 12.43 -25.74 -27.70
C ILE A 382 13.31 -26.48 -26.70
N SER A 383 14.36 -25.82 -26.19
CA SER A 383 15.30 -26.45 -25.24
C SER A 383 14.84 -26.42 -23.79
N GLY A 384 13.92 -25.52 -23.42
CA GLY A 384 13.54 -25.27 -22.03
C GLY A 384 14.46 -24.32 -21.27
N THR A 385 15.51 -23.81 -21.92
CA THR A 385 16.47 -22.90 -21.28
C THR A 385 15.85 -21.52 -21.06
N VAL A 386 16.05 -20.96 -19.87
CA VAL A 386 15.66 -19.59 -19.53
C VAL A 386 16.89 -18.76 -19.21
N THR A 387 16.97 -17.55 -19.75
CA THR A 387 18.05 -16.58 -19.49
C THR A 387 17.45 -15.29 -18.96
N GLY A 388 17.76 -14.94 -17.71
CA GLY A 388 17.35 -13.67 -17.11
C GLY A 388 18.19 -12.49 -17.60
N VAL A 389 17.54 -11.36 -17.86
CA VAL A 389 18.15 -10.08 -18.19
C VAL A 389 17.64 -9.05 -17.19
N PRO A 390 18.50 -8.44 -16.36
CA PRO A 390 18.05 -7.45 -15.39
C PRO A 390 17.58 -6.17 -16.09
N ILE A 391 16.58 -5.50 -15.51
CA ILE A 391 16.08 -4.21 -16.00
C ILE A 391 17.17 -3.13 -15.89
N GLU A 392 17.94 -3.14 -14.80
CA GLU A 392 19.08 -2.25 -14.59
C GLU A 392 20.36 -3.05 -14.33
N THR A 393 21.47 -2.60 -14.91
CA THR A 393 22.78 -3.28 -14.76
C THR A 393 23.76 -2.52 -13.88
N GLU A 394 23.57 -1.20 -13.73
CA GLU A 394 24.44 -0.35 -12.91
C GLU A 394 24.00 -0.31 -11.44
N ASN A 395 22.71 -0.51 -11.18
CA ASN A 395 22.10 -0.50 -9.87
C ASN A 395 21.30 -1.78 -9.66
N SER A 396 21.60 -2.51 -8.59
CA SER A 396 20.95 -3.78 -8.27
C SER A 396 19.73 -3.62 -7.34
N ALA A 397 19.36 -2.39 -6.97
CA ALA A 397 18.17 -2.17 -6.16
C ALA A 397 16.89 -2.53 -6.94
N HIS A 398 16.01 -3.31 -6.31
CA HIS A 398 14.72 -3.70 -6.86
C HIS A 398 13.68 -2.57 -6.78
N GLY A 399 12.56 -2.72 -7.50
CA GLY A 399 11.40 -1.82 -7.46
C GLY A 399 11.12 -1.09 -8.79
N HIS A 400 11.68 -1.55 -9.92
CA HIS A 400 11.28 -1.08 -11.25
C HIS A 400 9.96 -1.68 -11.71
N GLU A 401 9.70 -2.92 -11.30
CA GLU A 401 8.44 -3.65 -11.47
C GLU A 401 8.04 -3.84 -12.95
N PRO A 402 8.80 -4.65 -13.72
CA PRO A 402 8.42 -5.00 -15.07
C PRO A 402 7.16 -5.89 -15.06
N SER A 403 6.07 -5.42 -15.67
CA SER A 403 4.76 -6.11 -15.58
C SER A 403 4.25 -6.64 -16.93
N MET A 404 4.03 -5.76 -17.91
CA MET A 404 3.41 -6.06 -19.20
C MET A 404 4.36 -5.76 -20.36
N LEU A 405 4.29 -6.56 -21.42
CA LEU A 405 5.16 -6.43 -22.59
C LEU A 405 4.38 -6.39 -23.90
N ALA A 406 4.90 -5.63 -24.86
CA ALA A 406 4.42 -5.66 -26.24
C ALA A 406 5.60 -5.64 -27.22
N TYR A 407 5.59 -6.55 -28.21
CA TYR A 407 6.64 -6.65 -29.21
C TYR A 407 6.20 -6.09 -30.56
N ASP A 408 6.85 -5.03 -31.01
CA ASP A 408 6.74 -4.52 -32.37
C ASP A 408 7.69 -5.31 -33.28
N LYS A 409 7.14 -6.31 -33.97
CA LYS A 409 7.88 -7.14 -34.92
C LYS A 409 8.45 -6.36 -36.11
N GLN A 410 7.80 -5.27 -36.54
CA GLN A 410 8.27 -4.47 -37.68
C GLN A 410 9.46 -3.61 -37.29
N ALA A 411 9.42 -2.99 -36.10
CA ALA A 411 10.53 -2.23 -35.56
C ALA A 411 11.61 -3.11 -34.91
N LYS A 412 11.33 -4.39 -34.65
CA LYS A 412 12.15 -5.30 -33.84
C LYS A 412 12.42 -4.72 -32.44
N ARG A 413 11.36 -4.25 -31.79
CA ARG A 413 11.44 -3.57 -30.50
C ARG A 413 10.46 -4.16 -29.51
N LEU A 414 10.95 -4.47 -28.32
CA LEU A 414 10.16 -4.88 -27.17
C LEU A 414 9.93 -3.68 -26.26
N TYR A 415 8.67 -3.41 -25.92
CA TYR A 415 8.30 -2.43 -24.90
C TYR A 415 7.88 -3.16 -23.63
N VAL A 416 8.27 -2.61 -22.47
CA VAL A 416 8.01 -3.18 -21.14
C VAL A 416 7.53 -2.07 -20.21
N THR A 417 6.38 -2.24 -19.56
CA THR A 417 5.94 -1.32 -18.50
C THR A 417 6.78 -1.51 -17.25
N LEU A 418 7.23 -0.41 -16.64
CA LEU A 418 7.95 -0.38 -15.37
C LEU A 418 7.07 0.35 -14.34
N SER A 419 6.21 -0.40 -13.65
CA SER A 419 5.12 0.11 -12.82
C SER A 419 5.64 1.01 -11.69
N GLY A 420 6.64 0.53 -10.97
CA GLY A 420 7.19 1.12 -9.75
C GLY A 420 7.90 2.45 -9.99
N VAL A 421 8.38 2.70 -11.20
CA VAL A 421 9.03 3.97 -11.60
C VAL A 421 8.19 4.84 -12.55
N GLY A 422 7.04 4.36 -13.03
CA GLY A 422 6.14 5.13 -13.91
C GLY A 422 6.73 5.36 -15.30
N ALA A 423 7.24 4.30 -15.93
CA ALA A 423 7.91 4.38 -17.23
C ALA A 423 7.61 3.18 -18.13
N ILE A 424 8.00 3.30 -19.40
CA ILE A 424 8.10 2.19 -20.36
C ILE A 424 9.56 2.07 -20.79
N ALA A 425 10.16 0.91 -20.64
CA ALA A 425 11.47 0.60 -21.21
C ALA A 425 11.32 0.04 -22.64
N ALA A 426 12.22 0.44 -23.53
CA ALA A 426 12.31 -0.08 -24.89
C ALA A 426 13.62 -0.83 -25.12
N TYR A 427 13.53 -1.99 -25.76
CA TYR A 427 14.68 -2.83 -26.09
C TYR A 427 14.69 -3.18 -27.58
N ALA A 428 15.82 -2.93 -28.24
CA ALA A 428 16.10 -3.49 -29.55
C ALA A 428 16.29 -5.00 -29.44
N VAL A 429 15.58 -5.76 -30.27
CA VAL A 429 15.61 -7.23 -30.28
C VAL A 429 16.43 -7.74 -31.47
N ASP A 430 17.51 -8.46 -31.17
CA ASP A 430 18.32 -9.15 -32.17
C ASP A 430 18.12 -10.68 -32.09
N LEU A 431 17.22 -11.18 -32.94
CA LEU A 431 16.93 -12.61 -33.11
C LEU A 431 18.02 -13.40 -33.85
N THR A 432 19.09 -12.75 -34.34
CA THR A 432 20.21 -13.48 -34.97
C THR A 432 21.14 -14.14 -33.95
N LYS A 433 20.98 -13.82 -32.67
CA LYS A 433 21.70 -14.40 -31.53
C LYS A 433 20.85 -15.46 -30.82
N ALA A 434 21.50 -16.38 -30.12
CA ALA A 434 20.86 -17.40 -29.29
C ALA A 434 21.55 -17.48 -27.92
N PRO A 435 20.92 -17.02 -26.82
CA PRO A 435 19.60 -16.38 -26.78
C PRO A 435 19.56 -15.04 -27.55
N PRO A 436 18.38 -14.57 -27.97
CA PRO A 436 18.20 -13.23 -28.54
C PRO A 436 18.82 -12.17 -27.62
N SER A 437 19.39 -11.12 -28.22
CA SER A 437 19.89 -9.99 -27.44
C SER A 437 18.78 -8.95 -27.27
N LEU A 438 18.59 -8.50 -26.04
CA LEU A 438 17.76 -7.35 -25.68
C LEU A 438 18.69 -6.20 -25.34
N MET A 439 18.80 -5.21 -26.23
CA MET A 439 19.64 -4.03 -26.00
C MET A 439 18.74 -2.85 -25.63
N ALA A 440 18.92 -2.31 -24.41
CA ALA A 440 18.17 -1.15 -23.96
C ALA A 440 18.38 0.04 -24.92
N GLU A 441 17.29 0.63 -25.39
CA GLU A 441 17.27 1.82 -26.25
C GLU A 441 16.88 3.09 -25.48
N GLY A 442 16.34 2.95 -24.28
CA GLY A 442 15.93 4.03 -23.39
C GLY A 442 14.54 3.80 -22.77
N LYS A 443 14.02 4.82 -22.09
CA LYS A 443 12.72 4.78 -21.41
C LYS A 443 11.84 5.96 -21.84
N LEU A 444 10.54 5.84 -21.62
CA LEU A 444 9.57 6.92 -21.78
C LEU A 444 8.75 7.07 -20.49
N PRO A 445 8.51 8.30 -20.01
CA PRO A 445 7.66 8.53 -18.84
C PRO A 445 6.18 8.22 -19.15
N THR A 446 5.45 7.74 -18.15
CA THR A 446 4.02 7.44 -18.23
C THR A 446 3.19 8.19 -17.20
N GLN A 447 1.87 7.98 -17.26
CA GLN A 447 0.98 8.19 -16.12
C GLN A 447 1.34 7.24 -14.96
N TRP A 448 0.79 7.48 -13.77
CA TRP A 448 1.08 6.73 -12.56
C TRP A 448 0.61 5.28 -12.65
N TRP A 449 1.58 4.37 -12.52
CA TRP A 449 1.40 2.93 -12.48
C TRP A 449 0.94 2.33 -13.82
N PRO A 450 1.81 2.30 -14.85
CA PRO A 450 1.49 1.67 -16.13
C PRO A 450 1.16 0.18 -15.96
N SER A 451 0.01 -0.24 -16.46
CA SER A 451 -0.63 -1.51 -16.09
C SER A 451 -0.92 -2.46 -17.26
N GLY A 452 -0.79 -1.97 -18.48
CA GLY A 452 -1.05 -2.70 -19.72
C GLY A 452 -0.43 -1.97 -20.89
N ILE A 453 0.03 -2.71 -21.92
CA ILE A 453 0.67 -2.13 -23.10
C ILE A 453 0.34 -2.96 -24.35
N VAL A 454 0.03 -2.28 -25.45
CA VAL A 454 -0.20 -2.89 -26.77
C VAL A 454 0.44 -2.07 -27.88
N VAL A 455 0.82 -2.75 -28.97
CA VAL A 455 1.27 -2.11 -30.23
C VAL A 455 0.21 -2.36 -31.30
N LEU A 456 -0.31 -1.30 -31.89
CA LEU A 456 -1.27 -1.36 -33.00
C LEU A 456 -0.56 -1.67 -34.33
N GLY A 457 -1.34 -2.03 -35.36
CA GLY A 457 -0.80 -2.50 -36.65
C GLY A 457 0.04 -1.46 -37.42
N ASP A 458 -0.10 -0.18 -37.11
CA ASP A 458 0.69 0.94 -37.66
C ASP A 458 1.95 1.27 -36.83
N GLY A 459 2.16 0.57 -35.71
CA GLY A 459 3.25 0.82 -34.77
C GLY A 459 2.95 1.87 -33.70
N THR A 460 1.71 2.37 -33.61
CA THR A 460 1.25 3.17 -32.48
C THR A 460 1.26 2.32 -31.21
N VAL A 461 1.68 2.90 -30.08
CA VAL A 461 1.69 2.24 -28.77
C VAL A 461 0.61 2.85 -27.90
N ALA A 462 -0.18 2.00 -27.22
CA ALA A 462 -1.15 2.40 -26.23
C ALA A 462 -0.85 1.73 -24.89
N VAL A 463 -0.92 2.50 -23.80
CA VAL A 463 -0.56 2.08 -22.44
C VAL A 463 -1.65 2.50 -21.47
N SER A 464 -2.18 1.57 -20.69
CA SER A 464 -3.10 1.88 -19.59
C SER A 464 -2.33 2.15 -18.30
N SER A 465 -2.95 2.87 -17.37
CA SER A 465 -2.39 3.10 -16.03
C SER A 465 -3.46 2.94 -14.95
N LEU A 466 -3.12 2.27 -13.84
CA LEU A 466 -4.05 2.06 -12.71
C LEU A 466 -4.44 3.38 -12.06
N ARG A 467 -3.46 4.26 -11.80
CA ARG A 467 -3.66 5.47 -10.97
C ARG A 467 -3.71 6.77 -11.77
N GLY A 468 -3.45 6.71 -13.08
CA GLY A 468 -3.58 7.86 -13.99
C GLY A 468 -2.74 9.06 -13.53
N GLU A 469 -3.40 10.16 -13.23
CA GLU A 469 -2.75 11.40 -12.76
C GLU A 469 -2.72 11.53 -11.23
N GLY A 470 -3.18 10.51 -10.52
CA GLY A 470 -3.48 10.58 -9.09
C GLY A 470 -4.83 11.25 -8.82
N ARG A 471 -5.11 11.43 -7.52
CA ARG A 471 -6.39 11.98 -7.02
C ARG A 471 -6.36 13.49 -6.84
N GLY A 472 -5.29 14.03 -6.26
CA GLY A 472 -5.17 15.45 -5.92
C GLY A 472 -5.90 15.81 -4.62
N ALA A 473 -6.26 17.08 -4.48
CA ALA A 473 -6.91 17.62 -3.29
C ALA A 473 -8.31 17.02 -3.01
N LEU A 474 -8.62 16.89 -1.72
CA LEU A 474 -9.92 16.52 -1.18
C LEU A 474 -10.46 17.64 -0.27
N ASP A 475 -11.10 18.62 -0.90
CA ASP A 475 -11.64 19.80 -0.19
C ASP A 475 -13.01 19.60 0.46
N THR A 476 -13.71 18.49 0.14
CA THR A 476 -15.08 18.22 0.60
C THR A 476 -15.26 16.83 1.18
N PRO A 477 -14.51 16.46 2.24
CA PRO A 477 -14.58 15.11 2.83
C PRO A 477 -15.94 14.79 3.49
N TYR A 478 -16.80 15.79 3.70
CA TYR A 478 -18.08 15.66 4.43
C TYR A 478 -19.35 15.66 3.57
N SER A 479 -19.23 15.68 2.23
CA SER A 479 -20.40 15.79 1.36
C SER A 479 -21.27 14.53 1.43
N LEU A 480 -22.60 14.72 1.52
CA LEU A 480 -23.61 13.65 1.44
C LEU A 480 -24.31 13.62 0.06
N ASP A 481 -23.89 14.48 -0.87
CA ASP A 481 -24.46 14.47 -2.21
C ASP A 481 -24.08 13.16 -2.91
N ALA A 482 -25.10 12.43 -3.38
CA ALA A 482 -24.93 11.15 -4.06
C ALA A 482 -23.90 11.31 -5.19
N GLY A 483 -22.77 10.62 -5.06
CA GLY A 483 -21.67 10.64 -6.03
C GLY A 483 -20.39 11.35 -5.56
N THR A 484 -20.42 12.22 -4.55
CA THR A 484 -19.19 12.82 -3.99
C THR A 484 -18.85 12.16 -2.65
N HIS A 485 -18.27 10.98 -2.70
CA HIS A 485 -17.86 10.25 -1.50
C HIS A 485 -16.51 10.81 -1.01
N GLY A 486 -16.36 10.95 0.30
CA GLY A 486 -15.25 11.69 0.93
C GLY A 486 -13.93 10.93 1.09
N ASP A 487 -13.82 9.68 0.65
CA ASP A 487 -12.64 8.84 0.98
C ASP A 487 -11.46 9.08 0.03
N ALA A 488 -10.24 8.76 0.47
CA ALA A 488 -8.96 8.97 -0.23
C ALA A 488 -8.95 8.53 -1.71
N TYR A 489 -9.64 7.45 -2.04
CA TYR A 489 -9.70 6.83 -3.38
C TYR A 489 -10.77 7.42 -4.31
N ILE A 490 -11.72 8.23 -3.83
CA ILE A 490 -12.72 8.87 -4.70
C ILE A 490 -12.10 10.07 -5.43
N GLY A 491 -12.24 10.07 -6.76
CA GLY A 491 -11.52 10.97 -7.66
C GLY A 491 -10.16 10.44 -8.11
N LEU A 492 -9.75 9.25 -7.68
CA LEU A 492 -8.64 8.51 -8.30
C LEU A 492 -9.17 7.87 -9.59
N HIS A 493 -8.56 8.23 -10.72
CA HIS A 493 -8.95 7.71 -12.03
C HIS A 493 -7.74 7.14 -12.76
N GLY A 494 -7.87 5.91 -13.24
CA GLY A 494 -6.99 5.34 -14.24
C GLY A 494 -6.99 6.15 -15.54
N GLY A 495 -6.10 5.76 -16.44
CA GLY A 495 -5.87 6.50 -17.67
C GLY A 495 -5.34 5.65 -18.81
N ILE A 496 -5.25 6.28 -19.98
CA ILE A 496 -4.60 5.74 -21.17
C ILE A 496 -3.66 6.78 -21.77
N GLN A 497 -2.51 6.32 -22.22
CA GLN A 497 -1.49 7.07 -22.91
C GLN A 497 -1.25 6.47 -24.29
N VAL A 498 -1.10 7.32 -25.31
CA VAL A 498 -0.88 6.90 -26.70
C VAL A 498 0.24 7.73 -27.31
N PHE A 499 1.15 7.05 -28.02
CA PHE A 499 2.20 7.70 -28.77
C PHE A 499 2.56 6.93 -30.05
N PRO A 500 2.88 7.62 -31.15
CA PRO A 500 3.32 6.98 -32.37
C PRO A 500 4.79 6.55 -32.24
N LYS A 501 5.11 5.34 -32.71
CA LYS A 501 6.44 4.76 -32.95
C LYS A 501 7.63 5.66 -32.53
N PRO A 502 8.10 5.59 -31.26
CA PRO A 502 9.12 6.48 -30.75
C PRO A 502 10.46 6.29 -31.49
N SER A 503 11.15 7.39 -31.77
CA SER A 503 12.51 7.35 -32.30
C SER A 503 13.52 7.02 -31.19
N ILE A 504 14.75 6.63 -31.56
CA ILE A 504 15.84 6.47 -30.60
C ILE A 504 16.12 7.77 -29.83
N ALA A 505 15.95 8.92 -30.48
CA ALA A 505 16.13 10.21 -29.83
C ALA A 505 15.06 10.46 -28.75
N ASP A 506 13.81 10.08 -29.02
CA ASP A 506 12.72 10.16 -28.04
C ASP A 506 13.00 9.27 -26.83
N LEU A 507 13.45 8.03 -27.06
CA LEU A 507 13.80 7.07 -26.01
C LEU A 507 14.99 7.54 -25.16
N SER A 508 16.03 8.11 -25.78
CA SER A 508 17.19 8.63 -25.04
C SER A 508 16.87 9.91 -24.26
N ALA A 509 16.01 10.77 -24.80
CA ALA A 509 15.53 11.95 -24.09
C ALA A 509 14.61 11.57 -22.91
N GLY A 510 13.70 10.63 -23.14
CA GLY A 510 12.79 10.11 -22.11
C GLY A 510 13.54 9.36 -21.00
N ASP A 511 14.61 8.63 -21.31
CA ASP A 511 15.43 7.96 -20.30
C ASP A 511 16.06 8.95 -19.31
N ASN A 512 16.62 10.04 -19.84
CA ASN A 512 17.13 11.12 -19.01
C ASN A 512 16.03 11.80 -18.19
N ASP A 513 14.85 11.98 -18.78
CA ASP A 513 13.69 12.59 -18.11
C ASP A 513 13.22 11.71 -16.93
N VAL A 514 13.04 10.41 -17.16
CA VAL A 514 12.67 9.43 -16.12
C VAL A 514 13.72 9.44 -15.00
N ARG A 515 15.01 9.25 -15.33
CA ARG A 515 16.08 9.21 -14.33
C ARG A 515 16.11 10.48 -13.45
N LEU A 516 16.06 11.67 -14.06
CA LEU A 516 16.13 12.93 -13.33
C LEU A 516 14.91 13.21 -12.47
N LYS A 517 13.73 12.73 -12.89
CA LYS A 517 12.46 13.01 -12.22
C LYS A 517 12.02 11.96 -11.22
N THR A 518 12.63 10.78 -11.27
CA THR A 518 12.43 9.72 -10.27
C THR A 518 13.41 9.86 -9.10
N ASP A 519 14.64 10.36 -9.30
CA ASP A 519 15.62 10.61 -8.21
C ASP A 519 15.31 11.91 -7.44
N VAL A 520 14.25 11.84 -6.63
CA VAL A 520 13.68 12.98 -5.90
C VAL A 520 14.69 13.64 -4.97
N GLY A 521 15.42 12.86 -4.17
CA GLY A 521 16.39 13.36 -3.20
C GLY A 521 17.60 14.07 -3.82
N SER A 522 17.87 13.86 -5.11
CA SER A 522 18.94 14.55 -5.85
C SER A 522 18.48 15.84 -6.53
N LEU A 523 17.17 16.16 -6.51
CA LEU A 523 16.66 17.37 -7.14
C LEU A 523 17.20 18.65 -6.47
N PRO A 524 17.36 19.76 -7.22
CA PRO A 524 17.89 21.00 -6.67
C PRO A 524 17.04 21.56 -5.53
N GLY A 525 17.71 21.87 -4.40
CA GLY A 525 17.09 22.54 -3.26
C GLY A 525 16.68 21.61 -2.12
N TYR A 526 16.84 20.29 -2.27
CA TYR A 526 16.81 19.37 -1.13
C TYR A 526 17.90 19.73 -0.10
N PRO A 527 17.60 19.65 1.21
CA PRO A 527 18.53 19.95 2.28
C PRO A 527 19.84 19.16 2.18
N LYS A 528 20.97 19.82 2.46
CA LYS A 528 22.30 19.20 2.52
C LYS A 528 22.96 19.51 3.86
N VAL A 529 23.84 18.62 4.31
CA VAL A 529 24.66 18.83 5.50
C VAL A 529 25.94 19.55 5.11
N ASP A 530 26.16 20.72 5.69
CA ASP A 530 27.38 21.50 5.57
C ASP A 530 28.18 21.42 6.87
N CYS A 531 29.41 20.94 6.79
CA CYS A 531 30.32 20.78 7.92
C CYS A 531 31.64 21.53 7.68
N PRO A 532 32.25 22.15 8.72
CA PRO A 532 33.62 22.61 8.63
C PRO A 532 34.59 21.47 8.30
N ALA A 533 35.70 21.78 7.62
CA ALA A 533 36.70 20.78 7.24
C ALA A 533 37.20 19.98 8.47
N GLY A 534 37.14 18.65 8.37
CA GLY A 534 37.56 17.72 9.43
C GLY A 534 36.57 17.55 10.59
N VAL A 535 35.37 18.13 10.50
CA VAL A 535 34.29 17.96 11.48
C VAL A 535 33.16 17.16 10.86
N MET A 536 32.64 16.17 11.58
CA MET A 536 31.45 15.39 11.21
C MET A 536 30.63 15.12 12.48
N ASP A 537 29.92 16.13 12.96
CA ASP A 537 29.11 16.10 14.19
C ASP A 537 27.60 16.23 13.95
N PHE A 538 27.16 16.12 12.69
CA PHE A 538 25.74 16.08 12.36
C PHE A 538 25.14 14.70 12.70
N PRO A 539 23.95 14.63 13.30
CA PRO A 539 23.37 13.37 13.79
C PRO A 539 22.99 12.38 12.68
N VAL A 540 22.68 12.86 11.48
CA VAL A 540 22.34 12.00 10.33
C VAL A 540 23.48 12.06 9.32
N PRO A 541 24.17 10.95 9.03
CA PRO A 541 25.24 10.93 8.03
C PRO A 541 24.76 11.48 6.66
N PRO A 542 25.57 12.28 5.94
CA PRO A 542 25.16 12.88 4.67
C PRO A 542 24.98 11.85 3.55
N THR A 543 25.59 10.67 3.68
CA THR A 543 25.40 9.51 2.82
C THR A 543 25.33 8.27 3.71
N ASN A 544 24.61 7.25 3.28
CA ASN A 544 24.60 5.94 3.94
C ASN A 544 25.97 5.23 3.93
N THR A 545 26.88 5.62 3.03
CA THR A 545 28.25 5.07 2.97
C THR A 545 29.26 5.75 3.90
N ALA A 546 28.87 6.84 4.59
CA ALA A 546 29.74 7.58 5.50
C ALA A 546 29.92 6.90 6.87
N GLY A 547 29.31 5.71 7.06
CA GLY A 547 29.20 5.02 8.33
C GLY A 547 27.90 5.35 9.08
N PRO A 548 27.60 4.63 10.18
CA PRO A 548 26.43 4.89 11.00
C PRO A 548 26.51 6.27 11.67
N SER A 549 25.37 6.73 12.16
CA SER A 549 25.27 7.93 12.97
C SER A 549 26.24 7.88 14.16
N PRO A 550 26.94 8.98 14.47
CA PRO A 550 27.82 9.04 15.63
C PRO A 550 27.07 9.13 16.96
N VAL A 551 25.75 9.39 16.94
CA VAL A 551 24.97 9.75 18.14
C VAL A 551 23.60 9.10 18.23
N ILE A 552 23.01 8.62 17.12
CA ILE A 552 21.73 7.90 17.11
C ILE A 552 22.00 6.42 16.86
N ASP A 553 21.52 5.57 17.75
CA ASP A 553 21.61 4.11 17.62
C ASP A 553 20.30 3.39 17.97
N HIS A 554 19.26 4.12 18.38
CA HIS A 554 17.90 3.61 18.58
C HIS A 554 16.89 4.41 17.72
N VAL A 555 16.04 3.70 16.98
CA VAL A 555 14.94 4.29 16.19
C VAL A 555 13.60 3.67 16.62
N PHE A 556 12.63 4.51 16.96
CA PHE A 556 11.27 4.11 17.27
C PHE A 556 10.35 4.61 16.16
N VAL A 557 9.62 3.70 15.51
CA VAL A 557 8.59 4.02 14.53
C VAL A 557 7.25 3.69 15.17
N ILE A 558 6.46 4.73 15.44
CA ILE A 558 5.12 4.63 16.01
C ILE A 558 4.15 4.90 14.86
N VAL A 559 3.45 3.85 14.44
CA VAL A 559 2.44 3.91 13.38
C VAL A 559 1.06 4.00 14.02
N ARG A 560 0.35 5.06 13.65
CA ARG A 560 -1.05 5.34 13.95
C ARG A 560 -1.91 5.07 12.71
N GLU A 561 -3.23 5.26 12.80
CA GLU A 561 -4.15 4.91 11.72
C GLU A 561 -4.94 6.08 11.10
N ASN A 562 -4.91 6.11 9.77
CA ASN A 562 -5.86 6.77 8.86
C ASN A 562 -6.06 8.30 9.02
N LYS A 563 -5.09 9.12 9.42
CA LYS A 563 -5.31 10.59 9.49
C LYS A 563 -4.66 11.36 8.35
N SER A 564 -5.46 12.15 7.61
CA SER A 564 -4.91 13.17 6.72
C SER A 564 -4.27 14.33 7.49
N TYR A 565 -3.37 15.08 6.84
CA TYR A 565 -2.65 16.17 7.48
C TYR A 565 -3.61 17.27 7.98
N ASP A 566 -4.51 17.77 7.12
CA ASP A 566 -5.41 18.86 7.54
C ASP A 566 -6.45 18.40 8.59
N ALA A 567 -6.79 17.11 8.63
CA ALA A 567 -7.67 16.55 9.66
C ALA A 567 -7.14 16.83 11.07
N VAL A 568 -5.82 16.69 11.28
CA VAL A 568 -5.18 16.81 12.59
C VAL A 568 -4.45 18.15 12.77
N PHE A 569 -3.82 18.67 11.71
CA PHE A 569 -2.96 19.86 11.74
C PHE A 569 -3.48 21.03 10.88
N GLY A 570 -4.71 20.97 10.38
CA GLY A 570 -5.32 22.00 9.53
C GLY A 570 -5.32 23.42 10.10
N ASP A 571 -5.19 23.57 11.42
CA ASP A 571 -5.15 24.86 12.13
C ASP A 571 -3.76 25.18 12.73
N MET A 572 -2.72 24.42 12.39
CA MET A 572 -1.37 24.65 12.90
C MET A 572 -0.71 25.87 12.23
N PRO A 573 -0.17 26.83 12.99
CA PRO A 573 0.40 28.05 12.43
C PRO A 573 1.67 27.78 11.62
N ASN A 574 1.97 28.66 10.66
CA ASN A 574 3.16 28.60 9.80
C ASN A 574 3.25 27.33 8.95
N THR A 575 2.12 26.70 8.66
CA THR A 575 2.01 25.52 7.80
C THR A 575 1.10 25.79 6.61
N ASN A 576 1.24 24.99 5.54
CA ASN A 576 0.27 24.96 4.46
C ASN A 576 -0.92 24.12 4.93
N ALA A 577 -1.87 24.75 5.62
CA ALA A 577 -2.94 24.07 6.31
C ALA A 577 -4.29 24.77 6.11
N LYS A 578 -5.36 23.99 6.17
CA LYS A 578 -6.74 24.48 6.00
C LYS A 578 -7.60 24.14 7.22
N ALA A 579 -7.86 25.13 8.05
CA ALA A 579 -8.57 24.94 9.33
C ALA A 579 -10.02 24.47 9.13
N GLU A 580 -10.62 24.74 7.97
CA GLU A 580 -11.94 24.22 7.63
C GLU A 580 -11.95 22.71 7.46
N LEU A 581 -10.78 22.06 7.31
CA LEU A 581 -10.65 20.62 7.10
C LEU A 581 -10.42 19.80 8.38
N THR A 582 -10.17 20.44 9.53
CA THR A 582 -9.94 19.77 10.82
C THR A 582 -11.12 18.89 11.25
N LEU A 583 -10.84 17.79 11.96
CA LEU A 583 -11.86 16.84 12.43
C LEU A 583 -12.89 17.47 13.37
N LYS A 584 -12.46 18.36 14.27
CA LYS A 584 -13.34 19.17 15.11
C LYS A 584 -13.41 20.61 14.62
N ALA A 585 -14.50 21.29 14.93
CA ALA A 585 -14.74 22.66 14.48
C ALA A 585 -13.88 23.72 15.20
N SER A 586 -13.41 23.42 16.41
CA SER A 586 -12.62 24.35 17.20
C SER A 586 -11.23 23.77 17.53
N SER A 587 -10.22 24.64 17.56
CA SER A 587 -8.87 24.27 18.00
C SER A 587 -8.83 23.75 19.43
N ALA A 588 -9.74 24.22 20.30
CA ALA A 588 -9.84 23.74 21.68
C ALA A 588 -10.29 22.27 21.74
N ASP A 589 -11.25 21.88 20.90
CA ASP A 589 -11.67 20.48 20.81
C ASP A 589 -10.57 19.62 20.18
N MET A 590 -9.91 20.12 19.12
CA MET A 590 -8.74 19.46 18.52
C MET A 590 -7.63 19.22 19.55
N ASP A 591 -7.26 20.27 20.29
CA ASP A 591 -6.26 20.18 21.35
C ASP A 591 -6.74 19.29 22.50
N SER A 592 -8.05 19.09 22.74
CA SER A 592 -8.54 18.22 23.83
C SER A 592 -8.53 16.72 23.50
N ILE A 593 -8.50 16.36 22.20
CA ILE A 593 -8.40 14.98 21.71
C ILE A 593 -6.95 14.63 21.36
N TRP A 594 -6.24 15.49 20.61
CA TRP A 594 -4.85 15.28 20.17
C TRP A 594 -3.86 16.13 20.98
N GLN A 595 -3.96 16.10 22.31
CA GLN A 595 -3.14 16.89 23.23
C GLN A 595 -1.64 16.65 23.01
N ASN A 596 -1.25 15.38 22.97
CA ASN A 596 0.14 14.96 22.94
C ASN A 596 0.72 15.09 21.54
N LEU A 597 0.07 14.57 20.51
CA LEU A 597 0.58 14.64 19.13
C LEU A 597 0.79 16.09 18.68
N ARG A 598 -0.19 16.97 18.92
CA ARG A 598 -0.08 18.39 18.54
C ARG A 598 0.95 19.12 19.41
N LYS A 599 1.12 18.72 20.68
CA LYS A 599 2.21 19.25 21.52
C LYS A 599 3.58 18.78 21.04
N LEU A 600 3.74 17.52 20.67
CA LEU A 600 4.99 16.98 20.11
C LEU A 600 5.38 17.71 18.82
N ALA A 601 4.42 17.95 17.93
CA ALA A 601 4.64 18.76 16.73
C ALA A 601 5.11 20.20 17.07
N LYS A 602 4.50 20.84 18.07
CA LYS A 602 4.89 22.21 18.51
C LYS A 602 6.24 22.26 19.23
N ASP A 603 6.58 21.23 20.00
CA ASP A 603 7.80 21.19 20.82
C ASP A 603 9.03 20.67 20.06
N PHE A 604 8.84 19.77 19.08
CA PHE A 604 9.91 19.14 18.30
C PHE A 604 9.81 19.57 16.83
N ALA A 605 9.86 18.62 15.90
CA ALA A 605 9.76 18.91 14.48
C ALA A 605 8.64 18.08 13.84
N PHE A 606 7.94 18.67 12.88
CA PHE A 606 6.95 17.97 12.07
C PHE A 606 7.00 18.46 10.62
N SER A 607 6.41 17.71 9.70
CA SER A 607 6.36 18.09 8.27
C SER A 607 4.94 18.49 7.87
N ASP A 608 4.82 19.50 7.02
CA ASP A 608 3.57 19.81 6.31
C ASP A 608 3.57 19.38 4.84
N ASN A 609 4.63 18.69 4.42
CA ASN A 609 4.88 18.23 3.06
C ASN A 609 5.33 16.75 3.07
N TYR A 610 4.64 15.93 3.89
CA TYR A 610 4.85 14.49 4.01
C TYR A 610 3.65 13.69 3.51
N TYR A 611 3.92 12.62 2.76
CA TYR A 611 2.91 11.82 2.10
C TYR A 611 3.08 10.32 2.32
N THR A 612 2.00 9.58 2.12
CA THR A 612 1.99 8.14 1.90
C THR A 612 1.27 7.85 0.59
N ALA A 613 1.80 6.99 -0.25
CA ALA A 613 1.15 6.64 -1.53
C ALA A 613 0.04 5.58 -1.36
N ALA A 614 -0.48 5.43 -0.13
CA ALA A 614 -1.56 4.53 0.21
C ALA A 614 -2.93 5.22 0.13
N GLU A 615 -3.90 4.52 -0.45
CA GLU A 615 -5.31 4.95 -0.49
C GLU A 615 -6.12 4.42 0.70
N ILE A 616 -5.67 3.31 1.30
CA ILE A 616 -6.38 2.57 2.36
C ILE A 616 -5.36 1.89 3.29
N SER A 617 -5.81 1.49 4.49
CA SER A 617 -4.95 0.94 5.56
C SER A 617 -4.13 -0.26 5.12
N SER A 618 -4.77 -1.24 4.48
CA SER A 618 -4.04 -2.42 4.00
C SER A 618 -2.90 -2.11 3.01
N VAL A 619 -2.99 -1.03 2.24
CA VAL A 619 -1.89 -0.54 1.40
C VAL A 619 -0.91 0.30 2.21
N GLY A 620 -1.40 1.06 3.20
CA GLY A 620 -0.61 1.83 4.17
C GLY A 620 0.42 0.98 4.90
N HIS A 621 -0.02 -0.14 5.49
CA HIS A 621 0.88 -1.10 6.14
C HIS A 621 1.92 -1.72 5.20
N VAL A 622 1.59 -1.91 3.91
CA VAL A 622 2.57 -2.34 2.90
C VAL A 622 3.63 -1.25 2.70
N TRP A 623 3.22 0.01 2.56
CA TRP A 623 4.16 1.12 2.44
C TRP A 623 5.06 1.28 3.67
N THR A 624 4.51 1.24 4.89
CA THR A 624 5.29 1.43 6.12
C THR A 624 6.28 0.30 6.39
N THR A 625 6.00 -0.90 5.90
CA THR A 625 6.86 -2.08 6.13
C THR A 625 7.79 -2.42 4.97
N TYR A 626 7.45 -2.10 3.73
CA TYR A 626 8.29 -2.39 2.54
C TYR A 626 8.89 -1.13 1.89
N GLY A 627 8.36 0.05 2.16
CA GLY A 627 8.78 1.29 1.50
C GLY A 627 8.39 1.37 0.02
N ARG A 628 7.56 0.45 -0.47
CA ARG A 628 6.97 0.43 -1.81
C ARG A 628 5.73 -0.47 -1.84
N SER A 629 4.90 -0.29 -2.86
CA SER A 629 3.84 -1.24 -3.23
C SER A 629 4.36 -2.23 -4.29
N ASN A 630 3.48 -3.04 -4.90
CA ASN A 630 3.75 -3.91 -6.04
C ASN A 630 2.48 -4.19 -6.86
N ASP A 631 2.62 -4.77 -8.06
CA ASP A 631 1.49 -4.93 -8.98
C ASP A 631 0.39 -5.84 -8.41
N TYR A 632 0.75 -6.85 -7.60
CA TYR A 632 -0.22 -7.65 -6.84
C TYR A 632 -1.08 -6.78 -5.94
N THR A 633 -0.44 -6.00 -5.07
CA THR A 633 -1.14 -5.11 -4.13
C THR A 633 -2.06 -4.17 -4.89
N GLU A 634 -1.57 -3.52 -5.95
CA GLU A 634 -2.30 -2.52 -6.72
C GLU A 634 -3.49 -3.06 -7.53
N ARG A 635 -3.46 -4.32 -7.96
CA ARG A 635 -4.60 -4.95 -8.67
C ARG A 635 -5.64 -5.52 -7.72
N ILE A 636 -5.24 -5.84 -6.50
CA ILE A 636 -6.04 -6.66 -5.60
C ILE A 636 -6.82 -5.83 -4.58
N TRP A 637 -6.25 -4.75 -4.04
CA TRP A 637 -6.86 -4.05 -2.90
C TRP A 637 -8.29 -3.59 -3.18
N ALA A 638 -8.57 -3.05 -4.36
CA ALA A 638 -9.92 -2.61 -4.75
C ALA A 638 -10.91 -3.78 -4.98
N MET A 639 -10.39 -4.98 -5.27
CA MET A 639 -11.19 -6.20 -5.50
C MET A 639 -11.49 -6.94 -4.20
N ALA A 640 -10.55 -6.89 -3.26
CA ALA A 640 -10.64 -7.53 -1.96
C ALA A 640 -11.57 -6.78 -1.00
N ALA A 641 -11.58 -5.44 -1.06
CA ALA A 641 -12.18 -4.59 -0.05
C ALA A 641 -13.54 -3.97 -0.44
N TYR A 642 -14.13 -3.23 0.50
CA TYR A 642 -15.22 -2.25 0.32
C TYR A 642 -16.41 -2.64 -0.57
N GLY A 643 -16.98 -3.81 -0.30
CA GLY A 643 -18.31 -4.21 -0.81
C GLY A 643 -18.31 -4.87 -2.18
N ARG A 644 -17.15 -5.10 -2.80
CA ARG A 644 -17.04 -6.13 -3.87
C ARG A 644 -16.77 -7.48 -3.26
N SER A 645 -15.77 -7.54 -2.37
CA SER A 645 -15.38 -8.74 -1.64
C SER A 645 -15.38 -9.96 -2.56
N ALA A 646 -14.69 -9.85 -3.71
CA ALA A 646 -14.82 -10.78 -4.83
C ALA A 646 -14.58 -12.24 -4.40
N ARG A 647 -13.72 -12.45 -3.39
CA ARG A 647 -13.67 -13.67 -2.57
C ARG A 647 -13.28 -13.32 -1.12
N PRO A 648 -14.25 -13.15 -0.21
CA PRO A 648 -13.97 -12.74 1.17
C PRO A 648 -13.14 -13.81 1.88
N GLY A 649 -12.08 -13.40 2.60
CA GLY A 649 -11.15 -14.27 3.33
C GLY A 649 -10.13 -15.04 2.48
N ASP A 650 -10.30 -15.08 1.16
CA ASP A 650 -9.40 -15.74 0.22
C ASP A 650 -8.39 -14.77 -0.39
N VAL A 651 -8.88 -13.64 -0.89
CA VAL A 651 -8.06 -12.59 -1.49
C VAL A 651 -7.46 -11.76 -0.37
N GLN A 652 -6.17 -11.98 -0.11
CA GLN A 652 -5.43 -11.26 0.92
C GLN A 652 -4.75 -10.05 0.30
N ASN A 653 -4.72 -8.94 1.05
CA ASN A 653 -3.92 -7.79 0.66
C ASN A 653 -2.42 -8.16 0.62
N GLY A 654 -1.64 -7.41 -0.15
CA GLY A 654 -0.22 -7.68 -0.34
C GLY A 654 0.59 -7.62 0.97
N GLY A 655 1.82 -8.12 0.94
CA GLY A 655 2.74 -8.01 2.07
C GLY A 655 2.61 -9.05 3.19
N VAL A 656 1.55 -9.87 3.19
CA VAL A 656 1.37 -11.04 4.11
C VAL A 656 1.41 -12.40 3.39
N VAL A 657 1.21 -12.39 2.07
CA VAL A 657 1.32 -13.57 1.18
C VAL A 657 2.59 -13.50 0.33
N ASP A 658 3.09 -14.66 -0.09
CA ASP A 658 4.37 -14.75 -0.82
C ASP A 658 4.34 -14.05 -2.19
N VAL A 659 3.21 -14.13 -2.91
CA VAL A 659 2.99 -13.40 -4.18
C VAL A 659 3.03 -11.88 -4.01
N GLY A 660 2.68 -11.37 -2.82
CA GLY A 660 2.73 -9.95 -2.52
C GLY A 660 4.02 -9.51 -1.84
N ARG A 661 5.04 -10.38 -1.72
CA ARG A 661 6.26 -10.13 -0.95
C ARG A 661 7.47 -9.85 -1.86
N PRO A 662 7.98 -8.61 -1.91
CA PRO A 662 9.23 -8.24 -2.58
C PRO A 662 10.42 -9.20 -2.37
N GLU A 663 11.28 -9.35 -3.39
CA GLU A 663 12.46 -10.23 -3.33
C GLU A 663 13.49 -9.75 -2.30
N GLU A 664 13.62 -8.43 -2.11
CA GLU A 664 14.46 -7.83 -1.08
C GLU A 664 13.92 -7.99 0.36
N GLY A 665 12.68 -8.44 0.54
CA GLY A 665 12.00 -8.55 1.84
C GLY A 665 11.44 -7.22 2.35
N SER A 666 10.94 -7.23 3.59
CA SER A 666 10.46 -6.01 4.27
C SER A 666 11.64 -5.26 4.90
N MET A 667 11.37 -4.08 5.47
CA MET A 667 12.35 -3.36 6.27
C MET A 667 12.89 -4.21 7.42
N PHE A 668 12.08 -5.12 7.96
CA PHE A 668 12.51 -5.99 9.06
C PHE A 668 13.56 -6.99 8.58
N ASP A 669 13.36 -7.59 7.41
CA ASP A 669 14.35 -8.48 6.81
C ASP A 669 15.64 -7.74 6.43
N TRP A 670 15.50 -6.52 5.93
CA TRP A 670 16.62 -5.65 5.61
C TRP A 670 17.45 -5.30 6.87
N LEU A 671 16.79 -4.91 7.96
CA LEU A 671 17.46 -4.64 9.25
C LEU A 671 18.10 -5.91 9.84
N GLY A 672 17.39 -7.04 9.80
CA GLY A 672 17.89 -8.33 10.27
C GLY A 672 19.09 -8.84 9.48
N THR A 673 19.08 -8.67 8.15
CA THR A 673 20.21 -8.99 7.26
C THR A 673 21.44 -8.15 7.59
N ALA A 674 21.24 -6.90 8.02
CA ALA A 674 22.31 -6.03 8.51
C ALA A 674 22.81 -6.36 9.93
N GLY A 675 22.19 -7.33 10.61
CA GLY A 675 22.55 -7.73 11.97
C GLY A 675 22.05 -6.79 13.05
N LEU A 676 21.07 -5.94 12.76
CA LEU A 676 20.43 -5.07 13.75
C LEU A 676 19.35 -5.83 14.51
N THR A 677 19.24 -5.58 15.82
CA THR A 677 18.11 -6.06 16.62
C THR A 677 16.91 -5.13 16.45
N TYR A 678 15.72 -5.71 16.37
CA TYR A 678 14.50 -4.93 16.25
C TYR A 678 13.31 -5.66 16.87
N ASP A 679 12.32 -4.88 17.34
CA ASP A 679 11.05 -5.36 17.88
C ASP A 679 9.90 -4.93 16.98
N VAL A 680 8.99 -5.87 16.72
CA VAL A 680 7.75 -5.66 15.95
C VAL A 680 6.58 -5.88 16.90
N LEU A 681 5.86 -4.80 17.20
CA LEU A 681 4.81 -4.73 18.21
C LEU A 681 3.46 -4.44 17.56
N GLY A 682 2.69 -5.49 17.30
CA GLY A 682 1.31 -5.41 16.75
C GLY A 682 1.24 -5.22 15.24
N GLU A 683 2.22 -5.74 14.49
CA GLU A 683 2.27 -5.64 13.02
C GLU A 683 2.40 -7.03 12.38
N GLY A 684 1.46 -7.34 11.50
CA GLY A 684 1.40 -8.60 10.76
C GLY A 684 1.89 -8.48 9.31
N VAL A 685 1.99 -7.28 8.76
CA VAL A 685 2.49 -7.04 7.41
C VAL A 685 4.02 -7.02 7.44
N GLY A 686 4.65 -7.65 6.44
CA GLY A 686 6.10 -7.67 6.37
C GLY A 686 6.78 -8.62 7.34
N VAL A 687 6.05 -9.57 7.96
CA VAL A 687 6.57 -10.51 8.97
C VAL A 687 8.02 -10.93 8.67
N PRO A 688 8.95 -10.71 9.60
CA PRO A 688 10.35 -10.98 9.36
C PRO A 688 10.63 -12.47 9.17
N THR A 689 11.46 -12.78 8.18
CA THR A 689 12.05 -14.10 7.95
C THR A 689 13.54 -14.13 8.27
N VAL A 690 14.17 -12.98 8.45
CA VAL A 690 15.58 -12.83 8.83
C VAL A 690 15.71 -11.96 10.08
N TYR A 691 16.33 -12.46 11.14
CA TYR A 691 16.57 -11.73 12.39
C TYR A 691 17.83 -12.24 13.10
N VAL A 692 18.30 -11.48 14.10
CA VAL A 692 19.49 -11.83 14.90
C VAL A 692 19.17 -12.96 15.87
N ASP A 693 19.99 -14.02 15.86
CA ASP A 693 19.85 -15.16 16.78
C ASP A 693 19.82 -14.72 18.24
N GLY A 694 18.80 -15.17 18.98
CA GLY A 694 18.62 -14.84 20.39
C GLY A 694 17.79 -13.57 20.65
N HIS A 695 17.36 -12.85 19.62
CA HIS A 695 16.44 -11.72 19.72
C HIS A 695 15.24 -11.91 18.76
N PRO A 696 14.25 -12.75 19.11
CA PRO A 696 13.07 -12.94 18.28
C PRO A 696 12.27 -11.62 18.22
N PRO A 697 12.03 -11.06 17.01
CA PRO A 697 11.54 -9.70 16.89
C PRO A 697 10.04 -9.56 17.18
N ASN A 698 9.25 -10.61 16.96
CA ASN A 698 7.79 -10.56 17.12
C ASN A 698 7.40 -10.85 18.57
N ASP A 699 6.75 -9.89 19.22
CA ASP A 699 6.32 -10.02 20.61
C ASP A 699 4.89 -10.53 20.73
N LEU A 700 4.73 -11.84 20.94
CA LEU A 700 3.41 -12.47 21.14
C LEU A 700 2.73 -12.06 22.46
N LYS A 701 3.43 -11.36 23.37
CA LYS A 701 2.88 -10.85 24.63
C LYS A 701 2.46 -9.39 24.54
N TYR A 702 2.70 -8.74 23.40
CA TYR A 702 2.22 -7.38 23.16
C TYR A 702 0.69 -7.32 23.39
N PRO A 703 0.18 -6.36 24.18
CA PRO A 703 -1.26 -6.23 24.38
C PRO A 703 -2.01 -6.03 23.05
N GLY A 704 -3.10 -6.76 22.81
CA GLY A 704 -3.75 -6.85 21.49
C GLY A 704 -3.17 -7.93 20.56
N GLY A 705 -2.02 -8.52 20.92
CA GLY A 705 -1.44 -9.67 20.24
C GLY A 705 -0.51 -9.30 19.08
N PHE A 706 -0.31 -10.26 18.18
CA PHE A 706 0.66 -10.16 17.09
C PHE A 706 0.19 -9.25 15.94
N LEU A 707 -1.12 -9.14 15.72
CA LEU A 707 -1.72 -8.36 14.64
C LEU A 707 -2.24 -7.01 15.17
N VAL A 708 -2.50 -6.08 14.25
CA VAL A 708 -3.17 -4.81 14.54
C VAL A 708 -4.53 -5.10 15.19
N ASP A 709 -4.70 -4.70 16.46
CA ASP A 709 -5.96 -4.86 17.21
C ASP A 709 -6.50 -3.50 17.64
N ILE A 710 -7.48 -3.00 16.87
CA ILE A 710 -8.21 -1.75 17.11
C ILE A 710 -9.12 -1.86 18.34
N GLY A 711 -9.57 -3.08 18.69
CA GLY A 711 -10.46 -3.33 19.82
C GLY A 711 -9.75 -3.30 21.18
N TYR A 712 -8.42 -3.33 21.18
CA TYR A 712 -7.61 -3.30 22.38
C TYR A 712 -7.10 -1.88 22.67
N PRO A 713 -7.21 -1.36 23.92
CA PRO A 713 -6.79 -0.01 24.25
C PRO A 713 -5.28 0.19 24.11
N ASP A 714 -4.88 1.19 23.33
CA ASP A 714 -3.50 1.53 23.02
C ASP A 714 -2.71 1.98 24.26
N ILE A 715 -3.37 2.51 25.28
CA ILE A 715 -2.70 2.96 26.50
C ILE A 715 -2.01 1.80 27.24
N GLU A 716 -2.60 0.60 27.19
CA GLU A 716 -2.00 -0.60 27.74
C GLU A 716 -0.79 -1.05 26.90
N LYS A 717 -0.88 -0.95 25.57
CA LYS A 717 0.22 -1.26 24.64
C LYS A 717 1.43 -0.35 24.88
N ALA A 718 1.18 0.96 25.04
CA ALA A 718 2.20 1.94 25.37
C ALA A 718 2.83 1.67 26.74
N CYS A 719 2.02 1.33 27.75
CA CYS A 719 2.52 1.02 29.09
C CYS A 719 3.37 -0.26 29.14
N TYR A 720 2.97 -1.29 28.40
CA TYR A 720 3.74 -2.52 28.21
C TYR A 720 5.12 -2.23 27.61
N THR A 721 5.13 -1.44 26.55
CA THR A 721 6.36 -1.08 25.83
C THR A 721 7.25 -0.19 26.69
N ALA A 722 6.66 0.73 27.47
CA ALA A 722 7.39 1.52 28.47
C ALA A 722 8.03 0.63 29.55
N ALA A 723 7.38 -0.47 29.95
CA ALA A 723 7.97 -1.44 30.88
C ALA A 723 9.14 -2.21 30.22
N ARG A 724 8.97 -2.71 28.99
CA ARG A 724 10.08 -3.33 28.24
C ARG A 724 11.29 -2.40 28.11
N LEU A 725 11.03 -1.12 27.84
CA LEU A 725 12.07 -0.10 27.73
C LEU A 725 12.76 0.22 29.06
N ARG A 726 11.97 0.50 30.11
CA ARG A 726 12.49 1.14 31.33
C ARG A 726 12.73 0.16 32.46
N VAL A 727 12.09 -0.99 32.45
CA VAL A 727 12.19 -2.00 33.52
C VAL A 727 13.10 -3.15 33.07
N ARG A 728 12.89 -3.68 31.86
CA ARG A 728 13.72 -4.77 31.31
C ARG A 728 14.94 -4.30 30.55
N CYS A 729 14.82 -3.13 29.92
CA CYS A 729 15.81 -2.60 28.98
C CYS A 729 16.15 -3.60 27.87
N ASP A 730 15.13 -4.28 27.33
CA ASP A 730 15.27 -5.40 26.40
C ASP A 730 14.81 -5.10 24.96
N LEU A 731 14.51 -3.83 24.66
CA LEU A 731 14.18 -3.39 23.31
C LEU A 731 15.44 -3.33 22.43
N GLY A 732 15.28 -3.68 21.16
CA GLY A 732 16.31 -3.63 20.14
C GLY A 732 16.66 -2.21 19.67
N GLN A 733 17.52 -2.14 18.66
CA GLN A 733 17.93 -0.89 18.03
C GLN A 733 16.81 -0.23 17.22
N VAL A 734 15.85 -1.01 16.72
CA VAL A 734 14.66 -0.49 16.03
C VAL A 734 13.40 -1.05 16.68
N VAL A 735 12.44 -0.19 17.00
CA VAL A 735 11.13 -0.62 17.52
C VAL A 735 10.06 -0.11 16.57
N TYR A 736 9.31 -1.01 15.96
CA TYR A 736 8.12 -0.68 15.19
C TYR A 736 6.89 -1.06 16.00
N MET A 737 6.02 -0.08 16.27
CA MET A 737 4.86 -0.21 17.13
C MET A 737 3.63 0.34 16.44
N THR A 738 2.54 -0.43 16.44
CA THR A 738 1.22 0.05 16.02
C THR A 738 0.41 0.50 17.23
N LEU A 739 -0.20 1.67 17.11
CA LEU A 739 -1.23 2.22 18.00
C LEU A 739 -2.46 2.54 17.14
N PRO A 740 -3.34 1.56 16.88
CA PRO A 740 -4.39 1.69 15.86
C PRO A 740 -5.73 2.23 16.35
N ASN A 741 -5.87 2.65 17.62
CA ASN A 741 -7.18 3.06 18.13
C ASN A 741 -7.76 4.28 17.40
N ASP A 742 -6.94 5.16 16.82
CA ASP A 742 -7.44 6.26 16.01
C ASP A 742 -8.01 5.84 14.65
N HIS A 743 -7.91 4.57 14.23
CA HIS A 743 -8.73 3.99 13.16
C HIS A 743 -10.23 4.14 13.48
N THR A 744 -10.59 4.06 14.75
CA THR A 744 -11.96 4.03 15.27
C THR A 744 -12.77 2.79 14.85
N LEU A 745 -13.96 2.60 15.45
CA LEU A 745 -14.91 1.51 15.13
C LEU A 745 -16.26 2.05 14.60
N GLY A 746 -16.30 3.32 14.19
CA GLY A 746 -17.53 4.02 13.86
C GLY A 746 -18.42 4.26 15.08
N LEU A 747 -19.74 4.37 14.85
CA LEU A 747 -20.71 4.72 15.89
C LEU A 747 -21.62 3.54 16.25
N SER A 748 -21.48 3.05 17.47
CA SER A 748 -22.38 2.05 18.06
C SER A 748 -22.64 2.36 19.54
N PRO A 749 -23.84 2.08 20.08
CA PRO A 749 -24.11 2.21 21.52
C PRO A 749 -23.22 1.33 22.39
N THR A 750 -22.63 0.26 21.83
CA THR A 750 -21.83 -0.72 22.57
C THR A 750 -20.33 -0.59 22.34
N LYS A 751 -19.89 0.43 21.59
CA LYS A 751 -18.49 0.69 21.27
C LYS A 751 -18.11 2.12 21.68
N PRO A 752 -16.84 2.37 22.05
CA PRO A 752 -16.37 3.73 22.32
C PRO A 752 -16.61 4.63 21.11
N ASP A 753 -16.89 5.90 21.36
CA ASP A 753 -17.05 6.87 20.28
C ASP A 753 -15.70 7.23 19.63
N PRO A 754 -15.71 7.74 18.39
CA PRO A 754 -14.50 8.14 17.67
C PRO A 754 -13.58 9.09 18.45
N GLU A 755 -14.12 10.07 19.20
CA GLU A 755 -13.31 10.97 20.02
C GLU A 755 -12.57 10.25 21.14
N THR A 756 -13.26 9.35 21.87
CA THR A 756 -12.64 8.55 22.94
C THR A 756 -11.49 7.72 22.39
N MET A 757 -11.70 7.08 21.24
CA MET A 757 -10.68 6.23 20.64
C MET A 757 -9.45 7.03 20.18
N CYS A 758 -9.66 8.18 19.52
CA CYS A 758 -8.57 9.08 19.15
C CYS A 758 -7.82 9.63 20.37
N ALA A 759 -8.54 9.96 21.45
CA ALA A 759 -7.93 10.51 22.65
C ALA A 759 -7.14 9.47 23.46
N VAL A 760 -7.57 8.21 23.46
CA VAL A 760 -6.83 7.09 24.09
C VAL A 760 -5.56 6.77 23.29
N ASN A 761 -5.66 6.78 21.97
CA ASN A 761 -4.50 6.68 21.08
C ASN A 761 -3.48 7.82 21.31
N ASP A 762 -3.95 9.07 21.41
CA ASP A 762 -3.09 10.24 21.65
C ASP A 762 -2.40 10.17 23.02
N GLU A 763 -3.12 9.77 24.07
CA GLU A 763 -2.55 9.54 25.40
C GLU A 763 -1.48 8.45 25.36
N ALA A 764 -1.74 7.34 24.66
CA ALA A 764 -0.77 6.26 24.47
C ALA A 764 0.49 6.72 23.73
N THR A 765 0.32 7.50 22.66
CA THR A 765 1.42 8.11 21.90
C THR A 765 2.28 9.00 22.81
N GLY A 766 1.64 9.89 23.59
CA GLY A 766 2.35 10.74 24.53
C GLY A 766 3.07 9.94 25.62
N LEU A 767 2.42 8.91 26.17
CA LEU A 767 2.93 8.06 27.23
C LEU A 767 4.23 7.37 26.82
N ILE A 768 4.26 6.70 25.66
CA ILE A 768 5.46 6.00 25.20
C ILE A 768 6.59 6.98 24.86
N VAL A 769 6.29 8.14 24.27
CA VAL A 769 7.30 9.17 24.00
C VAL A 769 7.88 9.73 25.31
N SER A 770 7.04 10.00 26.30
CA SER A 770 7.47 10.41 27.64
C SER A 770 8.37 9.36 28.28
N ALA A 771 8.02 8.07 28.18
CA ALA A 771 8.85 6.96 28.66
C ALA A 771 10.23 6.94 27.99
N ILE A 772 10.29 7.10 26.66
CA ILE A 772 11.55 7.13 25.91
C ILE A 772 12.41 8.31 26.32
N THR A 773 11.83 9.51 26.42
CA THR A 773 12.59 10.73 26.76
C THR A 773 13.03 10.78 28.23
N LYS A 774 12.53 9.89 29.09
CA LYS A 774 12.90 9.69 30.50
C LYS A 774 13.65 8.38 30.70
N SER A 775 14.48 7.99 29.74
CA SER A 775 15.29 6.76 29.78
C SER A 775 16.75 7.06 29.39
N PRO A 776 17.72 6.23 29.83
CA PRO A 776 19.14 6.45 29.51
C PRO A 776 19.44 6.51 28.01
N ILE A 777 18.59 5.91 27.17
CA ILE A 777 18.76 5.85 25.73
C ILE A 777 18.28 7.13 25.01
N TRP A 778 17.55 8.04 25.67
CA TRP A 778 17.00 9.24 25.02
C TRP A 778 18.03 10.04 24.23
N LYS A 779 19.24 10.21 24.77
CA LYS A 779 20.35 10.94 24.14
C LYS A 779 20.76 10.39 22.76
N ARG A 780 20.36 9.16 22.46
CA ARG A 780 20.70 8.39 21.26
C ARG A 780 19.48 7.82 20.52
N SER A 781 18.29 8.33 20.85
CA SER A 781 17.03 7.92 20.24
C SER A 781 16.54 8.90 19.17
N LEU A 782 15.92 8.32 18.16
CA LEU A 782 15.07 8.98 17.17
C LEU A 782 13.69 8.35 17.23
N ILE A 783 12.64 9.15 17.36
CA ILE A 783 11.25 8.67 17.32
C ILE A 783 10.57 9.31 16.12
N ILE A 784 9.87 8.50 15.34
CA ILE A 784 9.11 8.87 14.16
C ILE A 784 7.66 8.46 14.41
N ILE A 785 6.74 9.41 14.29
CA ILE A 785 5.30 9.18 14.44
C ILE A 785 4.64 9.53 13.11
N THR A 786 3.90 8.58 12.55
CA THR A 786 3.19 8.72 11.27
C THR A 786 1.88 7.92 11.32
N GLU A 787 0.98 8.19 10.39
CA GLU A 787 -0.11 7.27 10.07
C GLU A 787 0.35 6.26 8.99
N ASP A 788 -0.34 5.13 8.89
CA ASP A 788 -0.21 4.15 7.81
C ASP A 788 -0.73 4.71 6.47
N ASP A 789 -1.90 5.34 6.51
CA ASP A 789 -2.60 5.95 5.39
C ASP A 789 -3.41 7.21 5.82
N PRO A 790 -3.95 8.00 4.88
CA PRO A 790 -4.66 9.25 5.15
C PRO A 790 -6.19 9.14 5.02
N ALA A 791 -6.78 7.95 5.06
CA ALA A 791 -8.17 7.68 4.69
C ALA A 791 -9.21 8.49 5.47
N GLN A 792 -8.88 9.01 6.67
CA GLN A 792 -9.78 9.86 7.43
C GLN A 792 -9.48 11.35 7.30
N GLY A 793 -10.50 12.06 6.80
CA GLY A 793 -10.49 13.49 6.54
C GLY A 793 -10.08 13.89 5.14
N GLY A 794 -10.19 15.19 4.88
CA GLY A 794 -9.81 15.81 3.62
C GLY A 794 -8.51 16.55 3.75
N ASP A 795 -7.84 16.74 2.63
CA ASP A 795 -6.61 17.53 2.55
C ASP A 795 -6.67 18.43 1.31
N HIS A 796 -6.38 19.71 1.48
CA HIS A 796 -6.50 20.69 0.40
C HIS A 796 -5.34 20.67 -0.60
N VAL A 797 -4.27 19.95 -0.30
CA VAL A 797 -3.10 19.81 -1.17
C VAL A 797 -3.23 18.54 -1.99
N ASP A 798 -3.21 17.41 -1.30
CA ASP A 798 -3.39 16.08 -1.89
C ASP A 798 -3.87 15.13 -0.80
N ALA A 799 -4.82 14.27 -1.16
CA ALA A 799 -5.38 13.26 -0.29
C ALA A 799 -4.37 12.34 0.39
N HIS A 800 -3.19 12.18 -0.18
CA HIS A 800 -2.11 11.33 0.33
C HIS A 800 -1.29 11.98 1.45
N ARG A 801 -1.56 13.25 1.77
CA ARG A 801 -0.79 14.00 2.78
C ARG A 801 -1.24 13.60 4.18
N THR A 802 -0.28 13.25 5.04
CA THR A 802 -0.56 12.69 6.37
C THR A 802 0.37 13.25 7.46
N VAL A 803 0.15 12.84 8.71
CA VAL A 803 0.90 13.25 9.89
C VAL A 803 2.34 12.71 9.83
N PHE A 804 3.32 13.57 10.10
CA PHE A 804 4.71 13.17 10.30
C PHE A 804 5.38 14.04 11.37
N VAL A 805 5.70 13.43 12.51
CA VAL A 805 6.35 14.09 13.64
C VAL A 805 7.64 13.35 13.99
N VAL A 806 8.72 14.10 14.18
CA VAL A 806 10.03 13.58 14.55
C VAL A 806 10.44 14.13 15.92
N VAL A 807 10.80 13.23 16.82
CA VAL A 807 11.12 13.53 18.22
C VAL A 807 12.50 12.95 18.54
N SER A 808 13.44 13.82 18.89
CA SER A 808 14.82 13.46 19.23
C SER A 808 15.50 14.64 19.95
N PRO A 809 16.56 14.44 20.75
CA PRO A 809 17.41 15.55 21.15
C PRO A 809 18.03 16.27 19.94
N TRP A 810 18.20 15.56 18.83
CA TRP A 810 18.95 16.00 17.66
C TRP A 810 18.10 16.66 16.57
N VAL A 811 16.83 16.96 16.85
CA VAL A 811 15.96 17.74 15.96
C VAL A 811 15.81 19.18 16.44
N ARG A 812 15.50 20.07 15.50
CA ARG A 812 15.18 21.47 15.78
C ARG A 812 13.83 21.54 16.50
N ARG A 813 13.81 22.24 17.64
CA ARG A 813 12.59 22.48 18.42
C ARG A 813 11.68 23.48 17.71
N GLY A 814 10.37 23.20 17.69
CA GLY A 814 9.34 24.02 17.04
C GLY A 814 9.54 24.21 15.53
N TYR A 815 10.10 23.21 14.83
CA TYR A 815 10.45 23.33 13.42
C TYR A 815 9.43 22.66 12.50
N VAL A 816 8.99 23.38 11.46
CA VAL A 816 8.12 22.84 10.41
C VAL A 816 8.99 22.55 9.18
N SER A 817 9.18 21.27 8.85
CA SER A 817 9.80 20.89 7.58
C SER A 817 8.84 21.18 6.44
N LYS A 818 9.42 21.74 5.37
CA LYS A 818 8.76 21.97 4.09
C LYS A 818 9.31 21.06 3.00
N THR A 819 10.29 20.22 3.35
CA THR A 819 10.92 19.29 2.42
C THR A 819 9.88 18.26 2.01
N HIS A 820 9.68 18.07 0.71
CA HIS A 820 8.82 17.02 0.19
C HIS A 820 9.43 15.65 0.51
N ILE A 821 8.76 14.91 1.37
CA ILE A 821 9.15 13.58 1.86
C ILE A 821 7.95 12.65 1.86
N ASP A 822 8.21 11.36 1.98
CA ASP A 822 7.22 10.30 1.95
C ASP A 822 7.64 9.10 2.81
N VAL A 823 6.81 8.07 2.91
CA VAL A 823 7.12 6.85 3.68
C VAL A 823 8.50 6.24 3.34
N PRO A 824 8.90 6.06 2.06
CA PRO A 824 10.27 5.69 1.68
C PRO A 824 11.39 6.51 2.34
N SER A 825 11.13 7.79 2.63
CA SER A 825 12.07 8.69 3.32
C SER A 825 12.38 8.25 4.75
N ILE A 826 11.47 7.51 5.42
CA ILE A 826 11.70 6.90 6.74
C ILE A 826 12.75 5.81 6.66
N HIS A 827 12.63 4.88 5.70
CA HIS A 827 13.64 3.83 5.49
C HIS A 827 14.97 4.43 5.03
N LYS A 828 14.93 5.48 4.19
CA LYS A 828 16.15 6.19 3.77
C LYS A 828 16.85 6.82 4.96
N LEU A 829 16.10 7.42 5.87
CA LEU A 829 16.65 7.98 7.12
C LEU A 829 17.30 6.88 7.97
N MET A 830 16.66 5.72 8.14
CA MET A 830 17.25 4.57 8.84
C MET A 830 18.52 4.07 8.14
N ALA A 831 18.54 4.03 6.80
CA ALA A 831 19.71 3.63 6.03
C ALA A 831 20.91 4.57 6.30
N HIS A 832 20.65 5.86 6.47
CA HIS A 832 21.67 6.83 6.86
C HIS A 832 22.08 6.68 8.33
N VAL A 833 21.12 6.52 9.24
CA VAL A 833 21.39 6.36 10.69
C VAL A 833 22.22 5.11 10.97
N PHE A 834 21.98 3.99 10.28
CA PHE A 834 22.70 2.74 10.52
C PHE A 834 23.81 2.45 9.51
N GLY A 835 23.98 3.30 8.48
CA GLY A 835 25.01 3.12 7.45
C GLY A 835 24.76 1.91 6.53
N LEU A 836 23.50 1.71 6.11
CA LEU A 836 23.04 0.55 5.35
C LEU A 836 22.85 0.87 3.85
N PRO A 837 23.01 -0.12 2.95
CA PRO A 837 22.55 0.04 1.57
C PRO A 837 21.03 0.27 1.54
N TYR A 838 20.56 0.96 0.50
CA TYR A 838 19.11 1.16 0.31
C TYR A 838 18.45 -0.18 -0.10
N PRO A 839 17.30 -0.54 0.49
CA PRO A 839 16.64 -1.82 0.20
C PRO A 839 16.04 -1.88 -1.21
N ASN A 840 15.57 -0.75 -1.75
CA ASN A 840 14.93 -0.65 -3.06
C ASN A 840 15.09 0.75 -3.67
N VAL A 841 14.67 0.91 -4.94
CA VAL A 841 14.81 2.16 -5.69
C VAL A 841 13.93 3.30 -5.16
N GLN A 842 12.76 2.99 -4.60
CA GLN A 842 11.88 4.01 -4.00
C GLN A 842 12.59 4.65 -2.80
N VAL A 843 13.16 3.83 -1.91
CA VAL A 843 13.94 4.31 -0.75
C VAL A 843 15.21 5.02 -1.19
N GLN A 844 15.92 4.52 -2.20
CA GLN A 844 17.12 5.18 -2.72
C GLN A 844 16.81 6.59 -3.25
N ASN A 845 15.71 6.75 -3.96
CA ASN A 845 15.35 7.99 -4.64
C ASN A 845 14.62 8.99 -3.74
N ALA A 846 14.12 8.57 -2.57
CA ALA A 846 13.33 9.40 -1.67
C ALA A 846 14.08 10.64 -1.14
N GLY A 847 13.32 11.63 -0.67
CA GLY A 847 13.85 12.79 0.04
C GLY A 847 14.45 12.40 1.40
N LEU A 848 15.26 13.30 1.99
CA LEU A 848 15.65 13.17 3.40
C LEU A 848 15.22 14.41 4.18
N PRO A 849 14.63 14.26 5.38
CA PRO A 849 14.21 15.38 6.22
C PRO A 849 15.38 16.02 6.99
N LEU A 850 16.53 16.23 6.36
CA LEU A 850 17.74 16.73 7.05
C LEU A 850 17.53 18.12 7.66
N ASP A 851 16.61 18.91 7.11
CA ASP A 851 16.29 20.24 7.63
C ASP A 851 15.64 20.22 9.02
N MET A 852 15.07 19.08 9.42
CA MET A 852 14.54 18.87 10.78
C MET A 852 15.66 18.69 11.81
N PHE A 853 16.89 18.36 11.39
CA PHE A 853 17.97 17.99 12.29
C PHE A 853 18.92 19.17 12.63
N THR A 854 19.61 19.02 13.76
CA THR A 854 20.62 19.95 14.28
C THR A 854 21.76 19.18 14.93
N SER A 855 22.97 19.75 14.89
CA SER A 855 24.15 19.20 15.56
C SER A 855 24.26 19.63 17.04
N THR A 856 23.33 20.47 17.52
CA THR A 856 23.25 20.86 18.94
C THR A 856 22.06 20.16 19.59
N PRO A 857 22.27 19.21 20.52
CA PRO A 857 21.19 18.43 21.11
C PRO A 857 20.40 19.25 22.15
N ASP A 858 19.13 18.94 22.30
CA ASP A 858 18.28 19.36 23.41
C ASP A 858 17.68 18.15 24.12
N TYR A 859 18.32 17.76 25.23
CA TYR A 859 17.92 16.60 26.03
C TYR A 859 16.66 16.82 26.88
N THR A 860 15.97 17.96 26.78
CA THR A 860 14.74 18.22 27.55
C THR A 860 13.72 17.10 27.31
N PRO A 861 13.30 16.38 28.37
CA PRO A 861 12.30 15.32 28.26
C PRO A 861 10.94 15.85 27.82
N PHE A 862 10.14 14.99 27.21
CA PHE A 862 8.73 15.25 26.97
C PHE A 862 7.91 14.84 28.20
N GLU A 863 7.01 15.72 28.62
CA GLU A 863 5.98 15.41 29.62
C GLU A 863 4.66 15.17 28.88
N TYR A 864 4.16 13.94 28.94
CA TYR A 864 2.86 13.63 28.35
C TYR A 864 1.73 14.28 29.14
N MET A 865 0.66 14.58 28.44
CA MET A 865 -0.56 15.13 29.00
C MET A 865 -1.59 14.01 29.07
N PRO A 866 -2.12 13.68 30.26
CA PRO A 866 -3.25 12.79 30.37
C PRO A 866 -4.44 13.25 29.54
N ARG A 867 -5.23 12.30 29.05
CA ARG A 867 -6.45 12.61 28.32
C ARG A 867 -7.40 13.45 29.18
N THR A 868 -7.94 14.52 28.58
CA THR A 868 -9.02 15.32 29.17
C THR A 868 -10.39 15.03 28.56
N TRP A 869 -10.43 14.47 27.35
CA TRP A 869 -11.68 14.08 26.69
C TRP A 869 -12.35 12.93 27.46
N PRO A 870 -13.61 13.04 27.89
CA PRO A 870 -14.26 11.99 28.68
C PRO A 870 -14.46 10.71 27.86
N ALA A 871 -14.34 9.55 28.50
CA ALA A 871 -14.70 8.30 27.86
C ALA A 871 -16.22 8.23 27.65
N ALA A 872 -16.63 7.98 26.41
CA ALA A 872 -18.02 7.84 26.03
C ALA A 872 -18.18 6.77 24.94
N CYS A 873 -19.39 6.23 24.85
CA CYS A 873 -19.80 5.29 23.80
C CYS A 873 -20.73 6.01 22.83
N GLY A 874 -20.96 5.43 21.65
CA GLY A 874 -21.81 6.01 20.59
C GLY A 874 -23.31 6.11 20.94
N GLU A 875 -23.70 6.17 22.22
CA GLU A 875 -25.09 6.26 22.69
C GLU A 875 -25.82 7.51 22.17
N ALA A 876 -25.09 8.61 21.99
CA ALA A 876 -25.63 9.87 21.46
C ALA A 876 -25.73 9.89 19.92
N ALA A 877 -25.32 8.82 19.24
CA ALA A 877 -25.52 8.66 17.80
C ALA A 877 -27.01 8.56 17.45
N THR A 878 -27.42 9.21 16.36
CA THR A 878 -28.78 9.02 15.84
C THR A 878 -29.03 7.55 15.50
N LYS A 879 -30.31 7.16 15.47
CA LYS A 879 -30.69 5.82 14.98
C LYS A 879 -30.21 5.54 13.56
N MET A 880 -29.98 6.55 12.72
CA MET A 880 -29.50 6.34 11.35
C MET A 880 -28.00 6.08 11.29
N GLU A 881 -27.20 6.75 12.12
CA GLU A 881 -25.78 6.41 12.25
C GLU A 881 -25.61 4.99 12.78
N GLN A 882 -26.36 4.62 13.82
CA GLN A 882 -26.34 3.25 14.36
C GLN A 882 -26.72 2.22 13.29
N LYS A 883 -27.79 2.47 12.53
CA LYS A 883 -28.19 1.60 11.42
C LYS A 883 -27.15 1.53 10.29
N LEU A 884 -26.42 2.61 10.02
CA LEU A 884 -25.35 2.62 9.03
C LEU A 884 -24.20 1.72 9.49
N THR A 885 -23.79 1.82 10.75
CA THR A 885 -22.74 0.97 11.33
C THR A 885 -23.16 -0.50 11.35
N GLU A 886 -24.43 -0.80 11.68
CA GLU A 886 -24.99 -2.15 11.64
C GLU A 886 -25.01 -2.77 10.23
N GLN A 887 -24.85 -1.98 9.16
CA GLN A 887 -24.78 -2.48 7.78
C GLN A 887 -23.36 -2.90 7.38
N TRP A 888 -22.32 -2.49 8.11
CA TRP A 888 -20.95 -2.82 7.73
C TRP A 888 -20.60 -4.25 8.05
N ASN A 889 -19.85 -4.87 7.14
CA ASN A 889 -19.18 -6.11 7.42
C ASN A 889 -17.92 -5.79 8.23
N ILE A 890 -17.86 -6.24 9.47
CA ILE A 890 -16.69 -6.07 10.35
C ILE A 890 -15.90 -7.37 10.54
N GLU A 891 -16.25 -8.41 9.78
CA GLU A 891 -15.54 -9.70 9.82
C GLU A 891 -14.17 -9.63 9.12
N ASP A 892 -13.95 -8.63 8.27
CA ASP A 892 -12.73 -8.45 7.48
C ASP A 892 -12.32 -6.96 7.48
N VAL A 893 -11.02 -6.70 7.38
CA VAL A 893 -10.42 -5.35 7.43
C VAL A 893 -10.85 -4.57 6.19
N ASP A 894 -10.99 -3.25 6.30
CA ASP A 894 -11.32 -2.37 5.16
C ASP A 894 -12.64 -2.72 4.43
N GLN A 895 -13.63 -3.31 5.12
CA GLN A 895 -14.96 -3.59 4.55
C GLN A 895 -16.04 -2.55 4.95
N SER A 896 -15.61 -1.38 5.44
CA SER A 896 -16.50 -0.32 5.97
C SER A 896 -16.41 0.98 5.15
N PRO A 897 -16.87 1.02 3.89
CA PRO A 897 -16.66 2.15 2.95
C PRO A 897 -17.33 3.48 3.33
N GLY A 898 -18.09 3.52 4.41
CA GLY A 898 -18.68 4.75 4.94
C GLY A 898 -18.10 5.17 6.28
N LEU A 899 -17.07 4.47 6.78
CA LEU A 899 -16.51 4.69 8.10
C LEU A 899 -15.92 6.08 8.23
N ASP A 900 -15.01 6.47 7.33
CA ASP A 900 -14.42 7.81 7.34
C ASP A 900 -15.52 8.88 7.35
N GLN A 901 -16.43 8.84 6.38
CA GLN A 901 -17.51 9.82 6.27
C GLN A 901 -18.37 9.89 7.55
N GLN A 902 -18.63 8.76 8.21
CA GLN A 902 -19.32 8.72 9.49
C GLN A 902 -18.50 9.39 10.60
N VAL A 903 -17.22 9.04 10.74
CA VAL A 903 -16.29 9.63 11.70
C VAL A 903 -16.23 11.15 11.49
N MET A 904 -16.03 11.59 10.25
CA MET A 904 -15.98 13.00 9.86
C MET A 904 -17.26 13.75 10.23
N ARG A 905 -18.43 13.21 9.88
CA ARG A 905 -19.73 13.82 10.20
C ARG A 905 -19.92 13.94 11.70
N TRP A 906 -19.64 12.87 12.43
CA TRP A 906 -19.77 12.81 13.87
C TRP A 906 -18.87 13.83 14.57
N MET A 907 -17.58 13.81 14.22
CA MET A 907 -16.56 14.72 14.75
C MET A 907 -16.95 16.20 14.50
N ARG A 908 -17.58 16.50 13.37
CA ARG A 908 -18.07 17.85 13.00
C ARG A 908 -19.49 18.18 13.51
N GLY A 909 -20.12 17.30 14.28
CA GLY A 909 -21.47 17.50 14.82
C GLY A 909 -22.59 17.47 13.78
N LYS A 910 -22.35 16.85 12.62
CA LYS A 910 -23.27 16.76 11.47
C LYS A 910 -23.83 15.34 11.30
N GLN A 911 -24.42 14.80 12.36
CA GLN A 911 -24.89 13.40 12.34
C GLN A 911 -25.95 13.13 11.27
N LEU A 912 -25.94 11.92 10.73
CA LEU A 912 -26.90 11.45 9.74
C LEU A 912 -28.32 11.40 10.32
N THR A 913 -29.29 12.03 9.66
CA THR A 913 -30.72 12.00 10.08
C THR A 913 -31.57 11.07 9.23
N GLU A 914 -31.13 10.74 8.01
CA GLU A 914 -31.79 9.85 7.05
C GLU A 914 -30.74 9.00 6.33
N LEU A 915 -31.02 7.71 6.06
CA LEU A 915 -30.10 6.89 5.25
C LEU A 915 -30.11 7.34 3.78
N PRO A 916 -28.96 7.40 3.10
CA PRO A 916 -28.90 7.63 1.67
C PRO A 916 -29.76 6.61 0.89
N LYS A 917 -30.43 7.06 -0.19
CA LYS A 917 -31.37 6.25 -0.97
C LYS A 917 -30.78 4.93 -1.49
N GLU A 918 -29.48 4.88 -1.73
CA GLU A 918 -28.76 3.68 -2.19
C GLU A 918 -28.58 2.62 -1.09
N LYS A 919 -28.39 3.02 0.18
CA LYS A 919 -28.24 2.09 1.33
C LYS A 919 -29.57 1.70 1.99
N GLY A 920 -30.68 2.30 1.56
CA GLY A 920 -32.03 1.99 2.03
C GLY A 920 -32.69 0.79 1.33
N ALA A 921 -32.14 0.33 0.19
CA ALA A 921 -32.76 -0.66 -0.68
C ALA A 921 -32.28 -2.11 -0.47
N GLU A 922 -31.21 -2.37 0.28
CA GLU A 922 -30.65 -3.72 0.44
C GLU A 922 -31.40 -4.63 1.44
N LYS A 923 -32.47 -4.16 2.08
CA LYS A 923 -33.35 -4.99 2.92
C LYS A 923 -34.71 -5.22 2.28
N SER A 924 -34.76 -5.78 1.08
CA SER A 924 -35.90 -6.61 0.68
C SER A 924 -35.57 -7.51 -0.50
N GLN A 925 -34.96 -8.66 -0.24
CA GLN A 925 -35.29 -9.92 -0.92
C GLN A 925 -34.48 -11.06 -0.30
N ASP A 926 -35.12 -11.77 0.62
CA ASP A 926 -34.86 -13.19 0.88
C ASP A 926 -36.19 -13.91 0.65
N PRO A 927 -36.12 -15.18 0.25
CA PRO A 927 -36.33 -16.22 1.26
C PRO A 927 -35.18 -17.21 1.41
#